data_AF-A0A969J7L5-F1
#
_entry.id   AF-A0A969J7L5-F1
#
_cell.length_a   1.000
_cell.length_b   1.000
_cell.length_c   1.000
_cell.angle_alpha   90.00
_cell.angle_beta   90.00
_cell.angle_gamma   90.00
#
_symmetry.space_group_name_H-M   'P 1'
#
loop_
_entity.id
_entity.type
_entity.pdbx_description
1 polymer ?
#
loop_
_entity_poly.entity_id
_entity_poly.type
_entity_poly.pdbx_seq_one_letter_code
_entity_poly.pdbx_strand_id
1 'polypeptide(L)'
;MEGFIITELPDSGQLLLNGQPIALGADISLTPEEAAQLSFVPDDTVVGDLTFEFVAVDNEGATSAAPGVVTIPLVGNVSPIAESVIIPGFENNVTRVEIPPLVAIDPDGEIVGFTIITLPEADEGTLFLNGVVVSDLSQVQNLSPEQADQLTFRPNSGFVGELLLGYFAIDNDGASSNSADIILNVTQGQIPPPQDNNRPPIAEDIVVENIPRSRQPVNIPALSATDPDGEVVSFDLTSLLTPDDGELLFEGLEITDLSQVQDLVQDQVDQFSFIPDPEAPENEFTFTYRATDNEGAVSNTATVRLVLAEDGSIPRDEFEQLCNFCGSMPTVAGIDLPTLPFSPEPLAGNSVTITIPGTEANDFRVGTDADEAMLGFGGNDILLAQGGDDNLFGDSGSDLLDGGVGNDLVDGGTADDLGFGSFGIDSLVGDAGNDTLFGGTNNLANPDLEGTDLLKGGDGNDLLGGNEGNDSLDGGADNDQLYGGKGEDLVYGNEGNDRVFGNLGNDTLIGDPGQSTATGDGINQDVLFGNQGEDVIQGSAGSDTVYAGQDDDFAYGGKDNDELRGELGNDTLFGDLGDDTLFGDTNDPEQISLGQDILLGGAGNDFVFGNRDSDTLKGGAGDDLMWGGKEDDLLFGEAGDDLLLGDRGNDQLCGNEGNDTLFGDIGSDQPVGSSGSQDSLCGGSGNDFLSGNEGRDILCGDLGNDTLFGGKDNDTLVGGAGDDQLIGDLGIDTLDGGEGADQFVLFADAGADLIADFTDGEDVLALAGGLSFADLTLEQSGATVVIRVGSELLVTLDGVALSAITEADFTAAIV
;
A
#
# COMPACT_ATOMS: atom_id res chain seq x y z
N MET A 1 -91.68 -9.77 17.24
CA MET A 1 -90.47 -9.23 17.90
C MET A 1 -90.11 -7.98 17.13
N GLU A 2 -90.34 -6.84 17.74
CA GLU A 2 -90.19 -5.50 17.15
C GLU A 2 -88.81 -4.89 17.48
N GLY A 3 -88.19 -5.33 18.57
CA GLY A 3 -86.82 -4.93 18.91
C GLY A 3 -86.24 -5.64 20.12
N PHE A 4 -85.07 -5.18 20.56
CA PHE A 4 -84.32 -5.62 21.73
C PHE A 4 -83.96 -4.41 22.58
N ILE A 5 -84.03 -4.52 23.91
CA ILE A 5 -83.53 -3.50 24.83
C ILE A 5 -82.36 -4.07 25.59
N ILE A 6 -81.18 -3.42 25.48
CA ILE A 6 -80.02 -3.77 26.31
C ILE A 6 -80.31 -3.30 27.74
N THR A 7 -80.30 -4.24 28.68
CA THR A 7 -80.65 -4.00 30.09
C THR A 7 -79.43 -3.89 30.98
N GLU A 8 -78.30 -4.46 30.57
CA GLU A 8 -77.02 -4.41 31.29
C GLU A 8 -75.88 -4.39 30.28
N LEU A 9 -74.84 -3.57 30.54
CA LEU A 9 -73.62 -3.53 29.73
C LEU A 9 -72.55 -4.43 30.38
N PRO A 10 -71.52 -4.87 29.62
CA PRO A 10 -70.38 -5.57 30.21
C PRO A 10 -69.73 -4.78 31.36
N ASP A 11 -69.25 -5.49 32.39
CA ASP A 11 -68.62 -4.90 33.57
C ASP A 11 -67.28 -4.18 33.26
N SER A 12 -66.70 -4.44 32.08
CA SER A 12 -65.45 -3.85 31.57
C SER A 12 -65.48 -3.83 30.03
N GLY A 13 -64.72 -2.91 29.41
CA GLY A 13 -64.76 -2.63 27.98
C GLY A 13 -65.98 -1.81 27.53
N GLN A 14 -66.11 -1.57 26.22
CA GLN A 14 -67.20 -0.78 25.65
C GLN A 14 -67.99 -1.55 24.60
N LEU A 15 -69.30 -1.65 24.80
CA LEU A 15 -70.23 -2.09 23.77
C LEU A 15 -70.60 -0.90 22.87
N LEU A 16 -70.45 -1.09 21.56
CA LEU A 16 -70.64 -0.06 20.54
C LEU A 16 -71.80 -0.44 19.60
N LEU A 17 -72.59 0.54 19.17
CA LEU A 17 -73.52 0.42 18.05
C LEU A 17 -73.04 1.32 16.91
N ASN A 18 -72.78 0.75 15.73
CA ASN A 18 -72.21 1.47 14.59
C ASN A 18 -70.94 2.28 14.95
N GLY A 19 -70.09 1.72 15.81
CA GLY A 19 -68.84 2.33 16.27
C GLY A 19 -69.00 3.46 17.30
N GLN A 20 -70.17 3.65 17.91
CA GLN A 20 -70.39 4.64 18.98
C GLN A 20 -70.75 3.97 20.31
N PRO A 21 -70.20 4.43 21.47
CA PRO A 21 -70.44 3.82 22.76
C PRO A 21 -71.91 3.88 23.19
N ILE A 22 -72.40 2.75 23.70
CA ILE A 22 -73.73 2.62 24.27
C ILE A 22 -73.68 2.98 25.76
N ALA A 23 -74.58 3.85 26.22
CA ALA A 23 -74.74 4.20 27.63
C ALA A 23 -76.16 3.88 28.11
N LEU A 24 -76.29 3.21 29.25
CA LEU A 24 -77.60 2.83 29.80
C LEU A 24 -78.46 4.07 30.12
N GLY A 25 -79.64 4.14 29.51
CA GLY A 25 -80.62 5.22 29.62
C GLY A 25 -81.98 4.75 29.09
N ALA A 26 -83.05 5.46 29.42
CA ALA A 26 -84.40 4.91 29.60
C ALA A 26 -85.07 4.14 28.43
N ASP A 27 -84.53 4.07 27.21
CA ASP A 27 -85.08 3.22 26.12
C ASP A 27 -84.06 3.03 24.98
N ILE A 28 -82.99 2.23 25.15
CA ILE A 28 -82.19 1.78 23.98
C ILE A 28 -82.92 0.60 23.35
N SER A 29 -83.94 0.89 22.55
CA SER A 29 -84.66 -0.09 21.75
C SER A 29 -83.99 -0.23 20.39
N LEU A 30 -83.37 -1.38 20.16
CA LEU A 30 -82.69 -1.75 18.92
C LEU A 30 -83.64 -2.57 18.05
N THR A 31 -83.76 -2.22 16.77
CA THR A 31 -84.33 -3.14 15.78
C THR A 31 -83.43 -4.37 15.63
N PRO A 32 -83.92 -5.51 15.10
CA PRO A 32 -83.07 -6.66 14.84
C PRO A 32 -81.87 -6.38 13.92
N GLU A 33 -81.99 -5.40 13.02
CA GLU A 33 -80.91 -4.99 12.13
C GLU A 33 -79.84 -4.17 12.86
N GLU A 34 -80.24 -3.27 13.77
CA GLU A 34 -79.31 -2.54 14.64
C GLU A 34 -78.62 -3.44 15.66
N ALA A 35 -79.34 -4.41 16.24
CA ALA A 35 -78.75 -5.38 17.16
C ALA A 35 -77.65 -6.23 16.50
N ALA A 36 -77.74 -6.48 15.19
CA ALA A 36 -76.71 -7.18 14.42
C ALA A 36 -75.44 -6.35 14.17
N GLN A 37 -75.48 -5.03 14.41
CA GLN A 37 -74.34 -4.11 14.27
C GLN A 37 -73.62 -3.82 15.60
N LEU A 38 -73.98 -4.55 16.67
CA LEU A 38 -73.26 -4.43 17.94
C LEU A 38 -71.84 -4.97 17.81
N SER A 39 -70.87 -4.22 18.32
CA SER A 39 -69.45 -4.60 18.41
C SER A 39 -68.94 -4.29 19.81
N PHE A 40 -67.85 -4.94 20.22
CA PHE A 40 -67.28 -4.79 21.55
C PHE A 40 -65.78 -4.48 21.45
N VAL A 41 -65.32 -3.54 22.27
CA VAL A 41 -63.91 -3.19 22.42
C VAL A 41 -63.49 -3.48 23.87
N PRO A 42 -62.58 -4.44 24.12
CA PRO A 42 -62.06 -4.70 25.45
C PRO A 42 -61.19 -3.51 25.92
N ASP A 43 -61.06 -3.36 27.24
CA ASP A 43 -60.04 -2.50 27.84
C ASP A 43 -58.94 -3.35 28.51
N ASP A 44 -57.82 -2.72 28.88
CA ASP A 44 -56.63 -3.38 29.43
C ASP A 44 -56.87 -4.09 30.78
N THR A 45 -58.07 -3.99 31.34
CA THR A 45 -58.44 -4.60 32.62
C THR A 45 -59.31 -5.84 32.49
N VAL A 46 -59.63 -6.26 31.25
CA VAL A 46 -60.50 -7.42 31.00
C VAL A 46 -59.77 -8.73 31.28
N VAL A 47 -60.35 -9.59 32.13
CA VAL A 47 -59.88 -10.97 32.37
C VAL A 47 -61.07 -11.93 32.35
N GLY A 48 -61.09 -12.85 31.37
CA GLY A 48 -62.13 -13.87 31.20
C GLY A 48 -63.33 -13.45 30.33
N ASP A 49 -64.26 -14.38 30.10
CA ASP A 49 -65.47 -14.15 29.31
C ASP A 49 -66.34 -13.03 29.92
N LEU A 50 -66.77 -12.09 29.09
CA LEU A 50 -67.67 -10.99 29.48
C LEU A 50 -69.11 -11.26 29.09
N THR A 51 -70.07 -10.68 29.81
CA THR A 51 -71.49 -10.80 29.48
C THR A 51 -72.22 -9.48 29.44
N PHE A 52 -73.25 -9.38 28.60
CA PHE A 52 -74.25 -8.31 28.66
C PHE A 52 -75.66 -8.88 28.52
N GLU A 53 -76.65 -8.17 29.06
CA GLU A 53 -78.04 -8.64 29.09
C GLU A 53 -78.96 -7.81 28.21
N PHE A 54 -79.97 -8.46 27.63
CA PHE A 54 -81.03 -7.79 26.85
C PHE A 54 -82.40 -8.44 27.05
N VAL A 55 -83.48 -7.69 26.82
CA VAL A 55 -84.85 -8.22 26.71
C VAL A 55 -85.38 -8.05 25.28
N ALA A 56 -86.17 -9.00 24.81
CA ALA A 56 -86.83 -8.88 23.51
C ALA A 56 -88.20 -8.22 23.65
N VAL A 57 -88.54 -7.29 22.75
CA VAL A 57 -89.80 -6.54 22.73
C VAL A 57 -90.68 -7.05 21.59
N ASP A 58 -91.96 -7.32 21.83
CA ASP A 58 -92.92 -7.65 20.77
C ASP A 58 -93.54 -6.41 20.10
N ASN A 59 -94.38 -6.63 19.09
CA ASN A 59 -95.02 -5.57 18.30
C ASN A 59 -96.13 -4.80 19.04
N GLU A 60 -96.36 -5.11 20.33
CA GLU A 60 -97.29 -4.44 21.23
C GLU A 60 -96.54 -3.80 22.42
N GLY A 61 -95.20 -3.84 22.41
CA GLY A 61 -94.32 -3.25 23.42
C GLY A 61 -94.09 -4.13 24.65
N ALA A 62 -94.54 -5.39 24.66
CA ALA A 62 -94.29 -6.29 25.79
C ALA A 62 -92.86 -6.85 25.74
N THR A 63 -92.15 -6.80 26.87
CA THR A 63 -90.78 -7.34 27.01
C THR A 63 -90.80 -8.82 27.42
N SER A 64 -89.77 -9.57 27.03
CA SER A 64 -89.57 -10.94 27.49
C SER A 64 -89.50 -11.01 29.02
N ALA A 65 -90.11 -12.06 29.60
CA ALA A 65 -90.24 -12.19 31.06
C ALA A 65 -88.90 -12.42 31.79
N ALA A 66 -87.86 -12.85 31.07
CA ALA A 66 -86.49 -12.95 31.54
C ALA A 66 -85.55 -12.31 30.50
N PRO A 67 -84.43 -11.69 30.94
CA PRO A 67 -83.39 -11.23 30.03
C PRO A 67 -82.64 -12.42 29.41
N GLY A 68 -82.20 -12.24 28.17
CA GLY A 68 -81.20 -13.06 27.51
C GLY A 68 -79.80 -12.53 27.80
N VAL A 69 -78.84 -13.42 27.95
CA VAL A 69 -77.43 -13.10 28.22
C VAL A 69 -76.60 -13.42 26.98
N VAL A 70 -75.74 -12.49 26.55
CA VAL A 70 -74.72 -12.73 25.52
C VAL A 70 -73.38 -12.87 26.23
N THR A 71 -72.62 -13.92 25.91
CA THR A 71 -71.25 -14.13 26.40
C THR A 71 -70.25 -13.85 25.28
N ILE A 72 -69.25 -13.02 25.57
CA ILE A 72 -68.14 -12.66 24.69
C ILE A 72 -66.90 -13.41 25.20
N PRO A 73 -66.43 -14.46 24.51
CA PRO A 73 -65.24 -15.19 24.94
C PRO A 73 -63.96 -14.44 24.56
N LEU A 74 -63.00 -14.37 25.49
CA LEU A 74 -61.67 -13.80 25.26
C LEU A 74 -60.61 -14.85 25.65
N VAL A 75 -59.80 -15.29 24.67
CA VAL A 75 -58.65 -16.18 24.89
C VAL A 75 -57.46 -15.32 25.34
N GLY A 76 -56.85 -15.64 26.47
CA GLY A 76 -55.69 -14.90 26.98
C GLY A 76 -54.40 -15.30 26.25
N ASN A 77 -53.51 -14.32 26.04
CA ASN A 77 -52.19 -14.48 25.43
C ASN A 77 -51.38 -15.62 26.10
N VAL A 78 -50.79 -16.52 25.31
CA VAL A 78 -49.93 -17.61 25.77
C VAL A 78 -48.46 -17.25 25.53
N SER A 79 -47.69 -17.15 26.61
CA SER A 79 -46.27 -16.79 26.51
C SER A 79 -45.48 -17.69 25.53
N PRO A 80 -44.54 -17.11 24.75
CA PRO A 80 -43.70 -17.86 23.84
C PRO A 80 -42.72 -18.79 24.58
N ILE A 81 -42.06 -19.69 23.84
CA ILE A 81 -41.08 -20.62 24.37
C ILE A 81 -39.76 -20.42 23.62
N ALA A 82 -38.68 -20.07 24.32
CA ALA A 82 -37.33 -19.93 23.75
C ALA A 82 -36.50 -21.19 23.94
N GLU A 83 -35.64 -21.52 22.96
CA GLU A 83 -34.77 -22.70 22.93
C GLU A 83 -33.29 -22.32 22.87
N SER A 84 -32.42 -22.99 23.64
CA SER A 84 -30.99 -22.69 23.63
C SER A 84 -30.33 -22.98 22.28
N VAL A 85 -29.42 -22.10 21.87
CA VAL A 85 -28.63 -22.22 20.64
C VAL A 85 -27.22 -22.64 21.00
N ILE A 86 -26.66 -23.61 20.27
CA ILE A 86 -25.31 -24.13 20.52
C ILE A 86 -24.43 -23.87 19.31
N ILE A 87 -23.28 -23.24 19.54
CA ILE A 87 -22.27 -23.01 18.53
C ILE A 87 -21.22 -24.13 18.61
N PRO A 88 -20.88 -24.79 17.49
CA PRO A 88 -19.82 -25.81 17.46
C PRO A 88 -18.49 -25.25 17.97
N GLY A 89 -17.63 -26.10 18.53
CA GLY A 89 -16.35 -25.66 19.08
C GLY A 89 -15.50 -24.86 18.09
N PHE A 90 -15.04 -23.68 18.49
CA PHE A 90 -14.15 -22.81 17.70
C PHE A 90 -12.91 -22.43 18.51
N GLU A 91 -11.82 -22.11 17.83
CA GLU A 91 -10.54 -21.82 18.47
C GLU A 91 -10.53 -20.41 19.09
N ASN A 92 -9.77 -20.21 20.17
CA ASN A 92 -9.63 -18.92 20.86
C ASN A 92 -8.79 -17.88 20.09
N ASN A 93 -8.28 -18.23 18.90
CA ASN A 93 -7.52 -17.37 17.98
C ASN A 93 -8.34 -16.93 16.75
N VAL A 94 -9.66 -17.17 16.73
CA VAL A 94 -10.53 -16.72 15.64
C VAL A 94 -10.92 -15.25 15.82
N THR A 95 -10.95 -14.49 14.73
CA THR A 95 -11.29 -13.06 14.71
C THR A 95 -12.73 -12.78 15.15
N ARG A 96 -13.71 -13.55 14.66
CA ARG A 96 -15.13 -13.42 15.03
C ARG A 96 -15.93 -14.67 14.66
N VAL A 97 -16.94 -14.99 15.48
CA VAL A 97 -17.87 -16.08 15.25
C VAL A 97 -19.28 -15.53 15.15
N GLU A 98 -19.99 -15.90 14.08
CA GLU A 98 -21.41 -15.57 13.91
C GLU A 98 -22.28 -16.34 14.90
N ILE A 99 -23.21 -15.65 15.55
CA ILE A 99 -24.21 -16.29 16.40
C ILE A 99 -25.38 -16.72 15.50
N PRO A 100 -25.75 -18.02 15.48
CA PRO A 100 -26.90 -18.46 14.70
C PRO A 100 -28.20 -17.78 15.16
N PRO A 101 -29.19 -17.65 14.27
CA PRO A 101 -30.47 -17.04 14.59
C PRO A 101 -31.09 -17.58 15.90
N LEU A 102 -31.51 -16.66 16.77
CA LEU A 102 -32.13 -17.02 18.05
C LEU A 102 -33.49 -17.70 17.81
N VAL A 103 -33.77 -18.76 18.57
CA VAL A 103 -34.94 -19.61 18.33
C VAL A 103 -35.98 -19.42 19.44
N ALA A 104 -37.20 -19.11 19.04
CA ALA A 104 -38.39 -19.15 19.90
C ALA A 104 -39.65 -19.50 19.09
N ILE A 105 -40.64 -20.09 19.77
CA ILE A 105 -41.93 -20.48 19.19
C ILE A 105 -43.04 -19.83 20.01
N ASP A 106 -43.94 -19.14 19.33
CA ASP A 106 -45.16 -18.60 19.90
C ASP A 106 -46.37 -19.50 19.53
N PRO A 107 -47.09 -20.06 20.52
CA PRO A 107 -48.27 -20.90 20.29
C PRO A 107 -49.50 -20.18 19.72
N ASP A 108 -49.66 -18.87 19.95
CA ASP A 108 -50.84 -18.10 19.57
C ASP A 108 -50.55 -16.79 18.80
N GLY A 109 -49.27 -16.48 18.55
CA GLY A 109 -48.84 -15.32 17.79
C GLY A 109 -47.51 -15.46 17.02
N GLU A 110 -46.79 -14.34 16.89
CA GLU A 110 -45.48 -14.20 16.27
C GLU A 110 -44.46 -13.59 17.26
N ILE A 111 -43.20 -14.01 17.17
CA ILE A 111 -42.10 -13.41 17.91
C ILE A 111 -41.73 -12.06 17.28
N VAL A 112 -41.82 -10.98 18.05
CA VAL A 112 -41.51 -9.61 17.59
C VAL A 112 -40.18 -9.09 18.11
N GLY A 113 -39.56 -9.76 19.08
CA GLY A 113 -38.20 -9.44 19.44
C GLY A 113 -37.54 -10.35 20.45
N PHE A 114 -36.24 -10.13 20.63
CA PHE A 114 -35.36 -10.83 21.55
C PHE A 114 -34.67 -9.85 22.49
N THR A 115 -34.37 -10.31 23.69
CA THR A 115 -33.61 -9.54 24.68
C THR A 115 -32.51 -10.39 25.25
N ILE A 116 -31.27 -9.95 25.09
CA ILE A 116 -30.11 -10.53 25.78
C ILE A 116 -30.08 -10.00 27.21
N ILE A 117 -29.84 -10.90 28.17
CA ILE A 117 -29.85 -10.60 29.61
C ILE A 117 -28.51 -10.86 30.31
N THR A 118 -27.55 -11.45 29.60
CA THR A 118 -26.20 -11.71 30.10
C THR A 118 -25.19 -11.34 29.01
N LEU A 119 -24.19 -10.52 29.37
CA LEU A 119 -23.03 -10.24 28.53
C LEU A 119 -21.86 -11.15 28.94
N PRO A 120 -20.86 -11.39 28.07
CA PRO A 120 -19.62 -12.07 28.45
C PRO A 120 -18.91 -11.34 29.61
N GLU A 121 -18.22 -12.09 30.48
CA GLU A 121 -17.26 -11.51 31.41
C GLU A 121 -16.02 -10.98 30.64
N ALA A 122 -15.30 -10.04 31.25
CA ALA A 122 -14.20 -9.32 30.60
C ALA A 122 -13.04 -10.24 30.16
N ASP A 123 -12.88 -11.41 30.79
CA ASP A 123 -11.88 -12.41 30.44
C ASP A 123 -12.39 -13.45 29.42
N GLU A 124 -13.67 -13.48 29.08
CA GLU A 124 -14.28 -14.49 28.20
C GLU A 124 -14.30 -14.07 26.72
N GLY A 125 -14.59 -12.80 26.43
CA GLY A 125 -14.66 -12.28 25.07
C GLY A 125 -15.53 -11.03 24.93
N THR A 126 -15.76 -10.59 23.69
CA THR A 126 -16.57 -9.42 23.36
C THR A 126 -17.77 -9.80 22.50
N LEU A 127 -18.96 -9.34 22.88
CA LEU A 127 -20.19 -9.46 22.08
C LEU A 127 -20.36 -8.20 21.21
N PHE A 128 -20.82 -8.40 19.98
CA PHE A 128 -21.07 -7.31 19.04
C PHE A 128 -22.44 -7.43 18.40
N LEU A 129 -23.02 -6.27 18.05
CA LEU A 129 -24.25 -6.14 17.28
C LEU A 129 -23.97 -5.26 16.05
N ASN A 130 -24.15 -5.82 14.85
CA ASN A 130 -23.92 -5.10 13.59
C ASN A 130 -22.54 -4.41 13.52
N GLY A 131 -21.48 -5.13 13.89
CA GLY A 131 -20.12 -4.58 13.92
C GLY A 131 -19.74 -3.86 15.23
N VAL A 132 -20.71 -3.31 15.97
CA VAL A 132 -20.45 -2.44 17.14
C VAL A 132 -20.39 -3.24 18.45
N VAL A 133 -19.46 -2.90 19.35
CA VAL A 133 -19.31 -3.52 20.67
C VAL A 133 -20.56 -3.33 21.53
N VAL A 134 -21.02 -4.41 22.15
CA VAL A 134 -22.09 -4.41 23.16
C VAL A 134 -21.46 -4.35 24.55
N SER A 135 -21.32 -3.14 25.08
CA SER A 135 -20.77 -2.88 26.41
C SER A 135 -21.84 -2.79 27.50
N ASP A 136 -23.11 -2.61 27.12
CA ASP A 136 -24.24 -2.49 28.05
C ASP A 136 -25.49 -3.25 27.55
N LEU A 137 -26.22 -3.88 28.48
CA LEU A 137 -27.41 -4.68 28.15
C LEU A 137 -28.51 -3.86 27.45
N SER A 138 -28.56 -2.54 27.64
CA SER A 138 -29.52 -1.63 26.97
C SER A 138 -29.37 -1.63 25.44
N GLN A 139 -28.19 -1.93 24.92
CA GLN A 139 -27.91 -2.01 23.48
C GLN A 139 -28.52 -3.27 22.83
N VAL A 140 -28.89 -4.26 23.64
CA VAL A 140 -29.39 -5.58 23.20
C VAL A 140 -30.76 -5.92 23.81
N GLN A 141 -31.58 -4.90 24.06
CA GLN A 141 -33.00 -5.03 24.44
C GLN A 141 -33.90 -4.89 23.22
N ASN A 142 -34.98 -5.69 23.17
CA ASN A 142 -36.01 -5.61 22.12
C ASN A 142 -35.47 -5.65 20.68
N LEU A 143 -34.43 -6.46 20.43
CA LEU A 143 -33.88 -6.68 19.10
C LEU A 143 -34.95 -7.29 18.21
N SER A 144 -35.17 -6.74 17.00
CA SER A 144 -35.97 -7.46 16.00
C SER A 144 -35.28 -8.79 15.63
N PRO A 145 -36.01 -9.77 15.07
CA PRO A 145 -35.38 -11.00 14.58
C PRO A 145 -34.18 -10.72 13.66
N GLU A 146 -34.28 -9.74 12.77
CA GLU A 146 -33.17 -9.36 11.86
C GLU A 146 -31.98 -8.73 12.60
N GLN A 147 -32.21 -7.96 13.66
CA GLN A 147 -31.13 -7.39 14.47
C GLN A 147 -30.45 -8.47 15.32
N ALA A 148 -31.21 -9.43 15.84
CA ALA A 148 -30.65 -10.55 16.59
C ALA A 148 -29.74 -11.44 15.71
N ASP A 149 -30.04 -11.56 14.41
CA ASP A 149 -29.22 -12.29 13.44
C ASP A 149 -27.87 -11.60 13.14
N GLN A 150 -27.68 -10.34 13.55
CA GLN A 150 -26.42 -9.60 13.40
C GLN A 150 -25.50 -9.72 14.62
N LEU A 151 -25.87 -10.55 15.60
CA LEU A 151 -25.05 -10.82 16.78
C LEU A 151 -23.85 -11.69 16.40
N THR A 152 -22.71 -11.32 16.96
CA THR A 152 -21.42 -11.98 16.70
C THR A 152 -20.55 -11.89 17.95
N PHE A 153 -19.64 -12.84 18.13
CA PHE A 153 -18.81 -12.95 19.32
C PHE A 153 -17.34 -13.14 18.96
N ARG A 154 -16.44 -12.48 19.70
CA ARG A 154 -14.98 -12.68 19.62
C ARG A 154 -14.50 -13.24 20.96
N PRO A 155 -13.89 -14.45 21.01
CA PRO A 155 -13.28 -14.95 22.24
C PRO A 155 -12.03 -14.14 22.59
N ASN A 156 -11.72 -14.02 23.87
CA ASN A 156 -10.38 -13.57 24.27
C ASN A 156 -9.37 -14.70 24.08
N SER A 157 -8.14 -14.38 23.68
CA SER A 157 -7.05 -15.35 23.47
C SER A 157 -6.78 -16.24 24.70
N GLY A 158 -7.00 -15.70 25.91
CA GLY A 158 -6.84 -16.43 27.18
C GLY A 158 -8.00 -17.38 27.54
N PHE A 159 -9.14 -17.30 26.85
CA PHE A 159 -10.34 -18.04 27.22
C PHE A 159 -10.46 -19.38 26.51
N VAL A 160 -10.54 -20.46 27.29
CA VAL A 160 -10.89 -21.80 26.81
C VAL A 160 -11.95 -22.36 27.74
N GLY A 161 -13.15 -22.62 27.22
CA GLY A 161 -14.29 -23.00 28.05
C GLY A 161 -15.63 -22.89 27.35
N GLU A 162 -16.68 -23.15 28.11
CA GLU A 162 -18.07 -22.94 27.70
C GLU A 162 -18.55 -21.61 28.28
N LEU A 163 -19.02 -20.71 27.42
CA LEU A 163 -19.62 -19.42 27.75
C LEU A 163 -21.15 -19.48 27.49
N LEU A 164 -21.94 -18.88 28.39
CA LEU A 164 -23.40 -18.87 28.34
C LEU A 164 -23.95 -17.45 28.32
N LEU A 165 -24.62 -17.06 27.21
CA LEU A 165 -25.32 -15.77 27.11
C LEU A 165 -26.83 -16.00 27.20
N GLY A 166 -27.45 -15.56 28.28
CA GLY A 166 -28.90 -15.69 28.48
C GLY A 166 -29.71 -14.74 27.61
N TYR A 167 -30.86 -15.20 27.12
CA TYR A 167 -31.84 -14.38 26.39
C TYR A 167 -33.28 -14.83 26.64
N PHE A 168 -34.26 -13.99 26.28
CA PHE A 168 -35.68 -14.37 26.15
C PHE A 168 -36.32 -13.68 24.94
N ALA A 169 -37.46 -14.21 24.48
CA ALA A 169 -38.23 -13.71 23.34
C ALA A 169 -39.52 -13.01 23.80
N ILE A 170 -40.04 -12.08 22.99
CA ILE A 170 -41.27 -11.33 23.22
C ILE A 170 -42.21 -11.52 22.03
N ASP A 171 -43.49 -11.81 22.29
CA ASP A 171 -44.52 -11.95 21.25
C ASP A 171 -45.19 -10.62 20.87
N ASN A 172 -45.99 -10.66 19.79
CA ASN A 172 -46.75 -9.51 19.27
C ASN A 172 -47.83 -8.98 20.24
N ASP A 173 -48.15 -9.72 21.29
CA ASP A 173 -49.11 -9.37 22.34
C ASP A 173 -48.42 -9.01 23.67
N GLY A 174 -47.08 -8.88 23.65
CA GLY A 174 -46.22 -8.40 24.73
C GLY A 174 -45.83 -9.42 25.81
N ALA A 175 -46.12 -10.73 25.68
CA ALA A 175 -45.67 -11.70 26.66
C ALA A 175 -44.24 -12.18 26.39
N SER A 176 -43.50 -12.44 27.48
CA SER A 176 -42.11 -12.88 27.45
C SER A 176 -42.00 -14.39 27.62
N SER A 177 -41.04 -15.01 26.93
CA SER A 177 -40.75 -16.44 27.04
C SER A 177 -40.04 -16.82 28.36
N ASN A 178 -39.79 -18.12 28.54
CA ASN A 178 -38.70 -18.58 29.41
C ASN A 178 -37.35 -18.03 28.94
N SER A 179 -36.37 -17.99 29.83
CA SER A 179 -34.98 -17.75 29.45
C SER A 179 -34.37 -18.99 28.78
N ALA A 180 -33.49 -18.74 27.82
CA ALA A 180 -32.66 -19.73 27.13
C ALA A 180 -31.23 -19.18 26.96
N ASP A 181 -30.24 -20.05 26.80
CA ASP A 181 -28.84 -19.64 26.62
C ASP A 181 -28.34 -19.79 25.17
N ILE A 182 -27.46 -18.88 24.75
CA ILE A 182 -26.52 -19.06 23.64
C ILE A 182 -25.26 -19.69 24.24
N ILE A 183 -24.89 -20.87 23.76
CA ILE A 183 -23.79 -21.68 24.29
C ILE A 183 -22.61 -21.63 23.31
N LEU A 184 -21.53 -20.98 23.74
CA LEU A 184 -20.29 -20.77 22.98
C LEU A 184 -19.21 -21.69 23.53
N ASN A 185 -18.70 -22.62 22.72
CA ASN A 185 -17.64 -23.54 23.12
C ASN A 185 -16.29 -23.11 22.53
N VAL A 186 -15.37 -22.62 23.36
CA VAL A 186 -14.06 -22.13 22.93
C VAL A 186 -12.98 -23.17 23.25
N THR A 187 -12.21 -23.55 22.24
CA THR A 187 -11.07 -24.48 22.34
C THR A 187 -9.74 -23.76 22.14
N GLN A 188 -8.64 -24.31 22.67
CA GLN A 188 -7.30 -23.78 22.42
C GLN A 188 -6.95 -23.90 20.93
N GLY A 189 -6.47 -22.82 20.32
CA GLY A 189 -5.92 -22.81 18.97
C GLY A 189 -4.69 -23.71 18.83
N GLN A 190 -4.49 -24.28 17.64
CA GLN A 190 -3.31 -25.10 17.35
C GLN A 190 -2.04 -24.22 17.39
N ILE A 191 -1.22 -24.36 18.44
CA ILE A 191 0.14 -23.82 18.47
C ILE A 191 1.05 -24.81 17.73
N PRO A 192 1.82 -24.39 16.70
CA PRO A 192 2.88 -25.21 16.11
C PRO A 192 3.86 -25.69 17.20
N PRO A 193 4.49 -26.87 17.07
CA PRO A 193 5.47 -27.30 18.06
C PRO A 193 6.63 -26.30 18.11
N PRO A 194 7.07 -25.88 19.32
CA PRO A 194 8.09 -24.85 19.46
C PRO A 194 9.40 -25.32 18.83
N GLN A 195 9.97 -24.50 17.96
CA GLN A 195 11.35 -24.67 17.52
C GLN A 195 12.25 -24.27 18.71
N ASP A 196 13.26 -25.07 19.05
CA ASP A 196 14.16 -24.87 20.20
C ASP A 196 15.04 -23.60 20.07
N ASN A 197 14.74 -22.71 19.11
CA ASN A 197 15.47 -21.50 18.77
C ASN A 197 14.62 -20.26 18.43
N ASN A 198 13.29 -20.24 18.70
CA ASN A 198 12.44 -19.06 18.41
C ASN A 198 13.03 -17.77 18.99
N ARG A 199 13.32 -16.79 18.12
CA ARG A 199 13.81 -15.47 18.49
C ARG A 199 12.61 -14.52 18.56
N PRO A 200 12.35 -13.88 19.72
CA PRO A 200 11.21 -12.99 19.83
C PRO A 200 11.24 -11.88 18.77
N PRO A 201 10.06 -11.40 18.33
CA PRO A 201 9.96 -10.28 17.40
C PRO A 201 10.56 -9.01 18.02
N ILE A 202 10.89 -8.04 17.18
CA ILE A 202 11.43 -6.75 17.56
C ILE A 202 10.37 -5.70 17.23
N ALA A 203 9.76 -5.09 18.26
CA ALA A 203 8.80 -4.01 18.08
C ALA A 203 9.55 -2.67 17.95
N GLU A 204 9.06 -1.81 17.06
CA GLU A 204 9.73 -0.56 16.67
C GLU A 204 9.13 0.66 17.39
N ASP A 205 9.97 1.60 17.83
CA ASP A 205 9.44 2.86 18.39
C ASP A 205 8.81 3.70 17.27
N ILE A 206 7.64 4.29 17.54
CA ILE A 206 6.94 5.17 16.60
C ILE A 206 6.98 6.58 17.16
N VAL A 207 7.26 7.56 16.31
CA VAL A 207 7.21 8.97 16.68
C VAL A 207 6.25 9.68 15.76
N VAL A 208 5.25 10.33 16.34
CA VAL A 208 4.31 11.22 15.65
C VAL A 208 4.60 12.63 16.14
N GLU A 209 5.22 13.43 15.30
CA GLU A 209 5.61 14.81 15.63
C GLU A 209 4.59 15.82 15.08
N ASN A 210 4.70 17.07 15.54
CA ASN A 210 3.90 18.20 15.06
C ASN A 210 2.37 18.01 15.16
N ILE A 211 1.89 17.28 16.18
CA ILE A 211 0.46 17.07 16.39
C ILE A 211 -0.20 18.42 16.70
N PRO A 212 -1.17 18.89 15.89
CA PRO A 212 -1.82 20.19 16.10
C PRO A 212 -2.56 20.20 17.44
N ARG A 213 -2.52 21.32 18.18
CA ARG A 213 -3.36 21.52 19.39
C ARG A 213 -4.83 21.78 19.02
N SER A 214 -5.43 20.84 18.31
CA SER A 214 -6.81 20.89 17.83
C SER A 214 -7.65 19.80 18.48
N ARG A 215 -8.98 19.90 18.38
CA ARG A 215 -9.89 18.82 18.83
C ARG A 215 -10.25 17.84 17.72
N GLN A 216 -9.43 17.76 16.67
CA GLN A 216 -9.61 16.80 15.59
C GLN A 216 -8.74 15.56 15.83
N PRO A 217 -9.22 14.36 15.46
CA PRO A 217 -8.40 13.15 15.52
C PRO A 217 -7.25 13.23 14.52
N VAL A 218 -6.05 12.88 14.99
CA VAL A 218 -4.85 12.68 14.16
C VAL A 218 -4.57 11.19 14.09
N ASN A 219 -4.40 10.65 12.89
CA ASN A 219 -4.11 9.22 12.71
C ASN A 219 -2.70 8.91 13.23
N ILE A 220 -2.56 7.75 13.88
CA ILE A 220 -1.27 7.22 14.31
C ILE A 220 -0.85 6.18 13.27
N PRO A 221 0.42 6.18 12.81
CA PRO A 221 0.95 5.15 11.93
C PRO A 221 0.74 3.74 12.49
N ALA A 222 0.67 2.75 11.61
CA ALA A 222 0.50 1.36 11.98
C ALA A 222 1.57 0.91 12.99
N LEU A 223 1.17 0.19 14.04
CA LEU A 223 2.13 -0.45 14.95
C LEU A 223 3.00 -1.44 14.16
N SER A 224 4.32 -1.38 14.32
CA SER A 224 5.26 -2.20 13.55
C SER A 224 6.10 -3.11 14.45
N ALA A 225 6.39 -4.31 13.94
CA ALA A 225 7.37 -5.22 14.50
C ALA A 225 7.90 -6.18 13.42
N THR A 226 9.16 -6.59 13.54
CA THR A 226 9.79 -7.58 12.65
C THR A 226 10.13 -8.84 13.43
N ASP A 227 9.79 -10.00 12.88
CA ASP A 227 10.19 -11.29 13.44
C ASP A 227 11.38 -11.88 12.65
N PRO A 228 12.55 -12.08 13.28
CA PRO A 228 13.73 -12.63 12.62
C PRO A 228 13.64 -14.10 12.19
N ASP A 229 12.73 -14.89 12.75
CA ASP A 229 12.59 -16.32 12.43
C ASP A 229 11.15 -16.86 12.42
N GLY A 230 10.15 -15.98 12.47
CA GLY A 230 8.73 -16.31 12.40
C GLY A 230 7.87 -15.22 11.75
N GLU A 231 6.60 -15.17 12.14
CA GLU A 231 5.64 -14.15 11.72
C GLU A 231 5.05 -13.47 12.96
N VAL A 232 4.91 -12.14 12.91
CA VAL A 232 4.17 -11.39 13.94
C VAL A 232 2.68 -11.67 13.79
N VAL A 233 2.03 -12.13 14.86
CA VAL A 233 0.60 -12.49 14.82
C VAL A 233 -0.29 -11.57 15.63
N SER A 234 0.24 -10.87 16.62
CA SER A 234 -0.54 -9.91 17.39
C SER A 234 0.25 -8.77 18.00
N PHE A 235 -0.44 -7.67 18.29
CA PHE A 235 0.05 -6.51 19.02
C PHE A 235 -0.82 -6.22 20.25
N ASP A 236 -0.18 -5.87 21.36
CA ASP A 236 -0.81 -5.50 22.62
C ASP A 236 -0.32 -4.13 23.07
N LEU A 237 -1.24 -3.21 23.37
CA LEU A 237 -0.86 -2.02 24.14
C LEU A 237 -0.52 -2.44 25.57
N THR A 238 0.59 -1.91 26.09
CA THR A 238 1.05 -2.16 27.46
C THR A 238 0.87 -0.96 28.39
N SER A 239 0.52 0.20 27.85
CA SER A 239 0.10 1.38 28.60
C SER A 239 -0.87 2.24 27.79
N LEU A 240 -1.70 3.02 28.46
CA LEU A 240 -2.52 4.08 27.86
C LEU A 240 -1.94 5.45 28.18
N LEU A 241 -2.39 6.47 27.44
CA LEU A 241 -2.20 7.87 27.80
C LEU A 241 -2.94 8.20 29.11
N THR A 242 -2.51 9.25 29.81
CA THR A 242 -3.27 9.72 30.97
C THR A 242 -4.45 10.59 30.51
N PRO A 243 -5.55 10.69 31.28
CA PRO A 243 -6.71 11.49 30.88
C PRO A 243 -6.43 12.99 30.69
N ASP A 244 -5.32 13.50 31.23
CA ASP A 244 -4.90 14.90 31.08
C ASP A 244 -4.04 15.13 29.82
N ASP A 245 -3.70 14.07 29.07
CA ASP A 245 -2.86 14.10 27.85
C ASP A 245 -3.69 14.19 26.56
N GLY A 246 -4.93 13.66 26.58
CA GLY A 246 -5.82 13.57 25.42
C GLY A 246 -6.56 12.22 25.34
N GLU A 247 -7.34 12.04 24.27
CA GLU A 247 -8.13 10.82 24.02
C GLU A 247 -7.41 9.95 22.96
N LEU A 248 -7.05 8.73 23.33
CA LEU A 248 -6.59 7.71 22.37
C LEU A 248 -7.81 6.94 21.86
N LEU A 249 -7.92 6.81 20.53
CA LEU A 249 -9.04 6.18 19.85
C LEU A 249 -8.58 4.93 19.09
N PHE A 250 -9.43 3.90 19.05
CA PHE A 250 -9.30 2.73 18.18
C PHE A 250 -10.64 2.52 17.48
N GLU A 251 -10.64 2.37 16.15
CA GLU A 251 -11.89 2.32 15.34
C GLU A 251 -12.82 3.53 15.57
N GLY A 252 -12.24 4.69 15.94
CA GLY A 252 -12.97 5.92 16.26
C GLY A 252 -13.67 5.92 17.64
N LEU A 253 -13.38 4.94 18.51
CA LEU A 253 -13.90 4.86 19.88
C LEU A 253 -12.78 5.06 20.91
N GLU A 254 -13.08 5.79 21.98
CA GLU A 254 -12.13 6.06 23.07
C GLU A 254 -11.68 4.77 23.78
N ILE A 255 -10.36 4.66 23.94
CA ILE A 255 -9.69 3.59 24.67
C ILE A 255 -9.51 4.04 26.12
N THR A 256 -10.36 3.49 26.99
CA THR A 256 -10.34 3.75 28.43
C THR A 256 -9.72 2.61 29.24
N ASP A 257 -9.57 1.43 28.63
CA ASP A 257 -9.00 0.22 29.24
C ASP A 257 -8.18 -0.58 28.21
N LEU A 258 -7.04 -1.13 28.65
CA LEU A 258 -6.15 -1.91 27.78
C LEU A 258 -6.83 -3.12 27.15
N SER A 259 -7.85 -3.71 27.81
CA SER A 259 -8.63 -4.83 27.27
C SER A 259 -9.36 -4.52 25.96
N GLN A 260 -9.52 -3.24 25.61
CA GLN A 260 -10.10 -2.82 24.32
C GLN A 260 -9.13 -3.04 23.15
N VAL A 261 -7.83 -3.14 23.43
CA VAL A 261 -6.72 -3.13 22.45
C VAL A 261 -5.64 -4.13 22.83
N GLN A 262 -6.05 -5.39 22.98
CA GLN A 262 -5.17 -6.55 23.08
C GLN A 262 -5.41 -7.46 21.86
N ASP A 263 -4.41 -8.27 21.53
CA ASP A 263 -4.42 -9.26 20.46
C ASP A 263 -4.78 -8.67 19.08
N LEU A 264 -4.28 -7.47 18.77
CA LEU A 264 -4.54 -6.77 17.52
C LEU A 264 -3.77 -7.41 16.37
N VAL A 265 -4.43 -7.73 15.26
CA VAL A 265 -3.75 -8.28 14.06
C VAL A 265 -3.23 -7.16 13.15
N GLN A 266 -2.39 -7.50 12.17
CA GLN A 266 -1.73 -6.54 11.27
C GLN A 266 -2.70 -5.55 10.59
N ASP A 267 -3.89 -5.99 10.18
CA ASP A 267 -4.89 -5.14 9.52
C ASP A 267 -5.67 -4.20 10.48
N GLN A 268 -5.33 -4.22 11.77
CA GLN A 268 -6.00 -3.41 12.79
C GLN A 268 -5.09 -2.32 13.38
N VAL A 269 -3.78 -2.49 13.28
CA VAL A 269 -2.83 -1.62 13.98
C VAL A 269 -2.69 -0.24 13.35
N ASP A 270 -3.29 -0.01 12.18
CA ASP A 270 -3.42 1.27 11.47
C ASP A 270 -4.67 2.08 11.88
N GLN A 271 -5.53 1.54 12.76
CA GLN A 271 -6.83 2.14 13.11
C GLN A 271 -6.78 3.01 14.37
N PHE A 272 -5.59 3.36 14.83
CA PHE A 272 -5.39 4.24 15.97
C PHE A 272 -5.45 5.71 15.56
N SER A 273 -6.11 6.52 16.36
CA SER A 273 -6.05 7.98 16.24
C SER A 273 -5.99 8.63 17.62
N PHE A 274 -5.55 9.88 17.66
CA PHE A 274 -5.34 10.64 18.89
C PHE A 274 -5.98 12.01 18.79
N ILE A 275 -6.75 12.39 19.81
CA ILE A 275 -7.25 13.75 19.99
C ILE A 275 -6.49 14.37 21.17
N PRO A 276 -5.64 15.37 20.94
CA PRO A 276 -4.89 16.00 22.02
C PRO A 276 -5.80 16.85 22.92
N ASP A 277 -5.55 16.87 24.24
CA ASP A 277 -6.18 17.86 25.11
C ASP A 277 -5.55 19.25 24.84
N PRO A 278 -6.31 20.26 24.39
CA PRO A 278 -5.78 21.60 24.16
C PRO A 278 -5.19 22.26 25.41
N GLU A 279 -5.57 21.81 26.61
CA GLU A 279 -5.07 22.29 27.90
C GLU A 279 -3.94 21.43 28.48
N ALA A 280 -3.43 20.44 27.73
CA ALA A 280 -2.39 19.54 28.21
C ALA A 280 -1.11 20.31 28.64
N PRO A 281 -0.54 19.99 29.83
CA PRO A 281 0.57 20.74 30.41
C PRO A 281 1.95 20.38 29.82
N GLU A 282 2.04 19.26 29.11
CA GLU A 282 3.26 18.74 28.48
C GLU A 282 3.06 18.67 26.96
N ASN A 283 4.15 18.69 26.19
CA ASN A 283 4.11 18.67 24.72
C ASN A 283 4.46 17.28 24.16
N GLU A 284 4.70 16.30 25.03
CA GLU A 284 5.11 14.96 24.64
C GLU A 284 4.34 13.97 25.49
N PHE A 285 3.69 13.03 24.82
CA PHE A 285 2.95 11.95 25.46
C PHE A 285 3.41 10.62 24.90
N THR A 286 3.34 9.58 25.72
CA THR A 286 3.77 8.25 25.29
C THR A 286 2.78 7.19 25.71
N PHE A 287 2.50 6.26 24.81
CA PHE A 287 2.00 4.95 25.18
C PHE A 287 2.94 3.87 24.64
N THR A 288 2.73 2.63 25.08
CA THR A 288 3.67 1.55 24.79
C THR A 288 2.94 0.33 24.29
N TYR A 289 3.62 -0.47 23.47
CA TYR A 289 3.07 -1.71 22.93
C TYR A 289 4.13 -2.82 22.82
N ARG A 290 3.67 -4.03 22.54
CA ARG A 290 4.48 -5.22 22.24
C ARG A 290 3.85 -6.01 21.10
N ALA A 291 4.65 -6.82 20.44
CA ALA A 291 4.23 -7.79 19.45
C ALA A 291 4.46 -9.22 19.96
N THR A 292 3.64 -10.16 19.50
CA THR A 292 3.77 -11.60 19.76
C THR A 292 3.86 -12.34 18.43
N ASP A 293 4.76 -13.31 18.34
CA ASP A 293 4.93 -14.15 17.15
C ASP A 293 4.02 -15.40 17.12
N ASN A 294 4.02 -16.08 15.97
CA ASN A 294 3.27 -17.31 15.70
C ASN A 294 3.70 -18.52 16.57
N GLU A 295 4.80 -18.41 17.31
CA GLU A 295 5.31 -19.39 18.27
C GLU A 295 5.13 -18.93 19.75
N GLY A 296 4.51 -17.76 19.96
CA GLY A 296 4.17 -17.19 21.26
C GLY A 296 5.28 -16.43 21.99
N ALA A 297 6.41 -16.09 21.35
CA ALA A 297 7.40 -15.21 21.97
C ALA A 297 7.02 -13.73 21.80
N VAL A 298 7.36 -12.94 22.81
CA VAL A 298 6.92 -11.55 22.96
C VAL A 298 8.11 -10.62 22.80
N SER A 299 7.92 -9.55 22.03
CA SER A 299 8.93 -8.57 21.70
C SER A 299 9.43 -7.75 22.90
N ASN A 300 10.42 -6.89 22.64
CA ASN A 300 10.66 -5.71 23.48
C ASN A 300 9.41 -4.83 23.56
N THR A 301 9.30 -4.02 24.63
CA THR A 301 8.35 -2.91 24.65
C THR A 301 8.84 -1.83 23.71
N ALA A 302 8.00 -1.44 22.75
CA ALA A 302 8.16 -0.26 21.93
C ALA A 302 7.31 0.90 22.48
N THR A 303 7.70 2.12 22.16
CA THR A 303 7.07 3.36 22.59
C THR A 303 6.50 4.07 21.37
N VAL A 304 5.22 4.45 21.46
CA VAL A 304 4.64 5.45 20.56
C VAL A 304 4.75 6.79 21.27
N ARG A 305 5.49 7.72 20.67
CA ARG A 305 5.76 9.06 21.20
C ARG A 305 4.99 10.08 20.36
N LEU A 306 4.05 10.75 21.00
CA LEU A 306 3.15 11.74 20.42
C LEU A 306 3.63 13.12 20.86
N VAL A 307 4.09 13.95 19.94
CA VAL A 307 4.66 15.27 20.23
C VAL A 307 3.72 16.36 19.69
N LEU A 308 3.15 17.15 20.60
CA LEU A 308 2.37 18.34 20.25
C LEU A 308 3.27 19.45 19.71
N ALA A 309 2.73 20.23 18.79
CA ALA A 309 3.31 21.51 18.40
C ALA A 309 3.50 22.43 19.64
N GLU A 310 4.67 23.08 19.73
CA GLU A 310 4.95 24.11 20.75
C GLU A 310 4.05 25.34 20.55
N ASP A 311 3.83 26.14 21.61
CA ASP A 311 3.15 27.44 21.56
C ASP A 311 3.76 28.31 20.45
N GLY A 312 2.98 28.55 19.39
CA GLY A 312 3.36 29.01 18.05
C GLY A 312 4.12 30.33 17.97
N SER A 313 5.34 30.35 18.46
CA SER A 313 6.33 31.38 18.13
C SER A 313 7.62 30.72 17.66
N ILE A 314 7.53 30.10 16.47
CA ILE A 314 8.69 29.55 15.78
C ILE A 314 9.60 30.73 15.36
N PRO A 315 10.87 30.80 15.80
CA PRO A 315 11.85 31.74 15.28
C PRO A 315 12.10 31.47 13.79
N ARG A 316 12.28 32.51 12.97
CA ARG A 316 12.56 32.42 11.52
C ARG A 316 13.59 31.33 11.16
N ASP A 317 14.67 31.20 11.93
CA ASP A 317 15.75 30.24 11.71
C ASP A 317 15.34 28.74 11.90
N GLU A 318 14.20 28.46 12.56
CA GLU A 318 13.62 27.12 12.69
C GLU A 318 12.71 26.78 11.50
N PHE A 319 12.08 27.76 10.86
CA PHE A 319 11.33 27.57 9.60
C PHE A 319 12.24 27.14 8.44
N GLU A 320 13.42 27.75 8.30
CA GLU A 320 14.41 27.35 7.29
C GLU A 320 14.89 25.89 7.48
N GLN A 321 14.78 25.31 8.68
CA GLN A 321 15.19 23.93 8.96
C GLN A 321 14.10 22.90 8.67
N LEU A 322 12.83 23.25 8.87
CA LEU A 322 11.67 22.41 8.52
C LEU A 322 11.57 22.18 7.00
N CYS A 323 12.11 23.09 6.20
CA CYS A 323 12.07 23.02 4.73
C CYS A 323 13.24 22.24 4.09
N ASN A 324 14.18 21.69 4.87
CA ASN A 324 15.36 20.98 4.34
C ASN A 324 15.07 19.49 4.11
N PHE A 325 14.17 19.25 3.18
CA PHE A 325 13.76 17.92 2.76
C PHE A 325 14.78 17.22 1.86
N CYS A 326 15.56 17.98 1.09
CA CYS A 326 16.55 17.44 0.16
C CYS A 326 17.78 16.88 0.91
N GLY A 327 17.65 15.63 1.36
CA GLY A 327 18.74 14.80 1.85
C GLY A 327 19.45 14.07 0.72
N SER A 328 20.67 13.59 0.98
CA SER A 328 21.35 12.68 0.04
C SER A 328 20.73 11.29 0.12
N MET A 329 20.38 10.68 -1.02
CA MET A 329 20.02 9.26 -1.12
C MET A 329 20.99 8.32 -0.36
N PRO A 330 20.53 7.13 0.03
CA PRO A 330 21.41 6.02 0.39
C PRO A 330 22.45 5.80 -0.72
N THR A 331 23.73 5.69 -0.36
CA THR A 331 24.75 5.31 -1.33
C THR A 331 24.52 3.87 -1.76
N VAL A 332 24.14 3.64 -3.02
CA VAL A 332 24.17 2.31 -3.62
C VAL A 332 25.64 1.94 -3.84
N ALA A 333 26.08 0.83 -3.25
CA ALA A 333 27.44 0.35 -3.42
C ALA A 333 27.55 -0.28 -4.81
N GLY A 334 28.39 0.28 -5.68
CA GLY A 334 28.69 -0.34 -6.97
C GLY A 334 29.17 -1.78 -6.79
N ILE A 335 28.63 -2.70 -7.58
CA ILE A 335 29.01 -4.11 -7.56
C ILE A 335 30.37 -4.25 -8.27
N ASP A 336 31.34 -4.85 -7.58
CA ASP A 336 32.65 -5.16 -8.16
C ASP A 336 32.46 -6.36 -9.10
N LEU A 337 32.28 -6.09 -10.40
CA LEU A 337 32.04 -7.13 -11.40
C LEU A 337 33.20 -8.13 -11.45
N PRO A 338 32.92 -9.44 -11.63
CA PRO A 338 33.95 -10.45 -11.72
C PRO A 338 34.87 -10.16 -12.91
N THR A 339 36.14 -9.82 -12.63
CA THR A 339 37.17 -9.81 -13.67
C THR A 339 37.46 -11.24 -14.09
N LEU A 340 37.27 -11.54 -15.38
CA LEU A 340 37.55 -12.81 -16.08
C LEU A 340 38.38 -13.85 -15.28
N PRO A 341 37.81 -15.03 -14.99
CA PRO A 341 38.60 -16.24 -14.82
C PRO A 341 38.85 -16.93 -16.18
N PHE A 342 38.85 -16.21 -17.31
CA PHE A 342 39.44 -16.74 -18.55
C PHE A 342 40.97 -16.78 -18.40
N SER A 343 41.45 -17.76 -17.64
CA SER A 343 42.72 -18.36 -17.94
C SER A 343 42.44 -19.41 -19.00
N PRO A 344 42.91 -19.24 -20.25
CA PRO A 344 43.08 -20.36 -21.14
C PRO A 344 44.25 -21.19 -20.58
N GLU A 345 44.08 -21.76 -19.38
CA GLU A 345 44.75 -23.02 -19.15
C GLU A 345 43.94 -23.99 -20.01
N PRO A 346 44.51 -24.61 -21.05
CA PRO A 346 43.88 -25.82 -21.57
C PRO A 346 43.70 -26.70 -20.33
N LEU A 347 42.45 -26.95 -19.92
CA LEU A 347 42.15 -27.95 -18.89
C LEU A 347 42.99 -29.14 -19.28
N ALA A 348 43.95 -29.47 -18.41
CA ALA A 348 45.13 -30.24 -18.74
C ALA A 348 44.73 -31.38 -19.65
N GLY A 349 45.03 -31.24 -20.96
CA GLY A 349 44.34 -32.00 -22.01
C GLY A 349 44.11 -33.43 -21.57
N ASN A 350 42.85 -33.87 -21.66
CA ASN A 350 42.40 -35.17 -21.16
C ASN A 350 43.46 -36.21 -21.43
N SER A 351 43.70 -37.11 -20.46
CA SER A 351 44.77 -38.11 -20.56
C SER A 351 44.42 -39.20 -21.58
N VAL A 352 44.30 -38.80 -22.84
CA VAL A 352 43.91 -39.61 -23.97
C VAL A 352 45.01 -40.61 -24.30
N THR A 353 44.63 -41.87 -24.48
CA THR A 353 45.56 -42.94 -24.87
C THR A 353 45.25 -43.57 -26.23
N ILE A 354 44.12 -43.20 -26.83
CA ILE A 354 43.62 -43.73 -28.11
C ILE A 354 43.43 -42.55 -29.07
N THR A 355 43.95 -42.66 -30.30
CA THR A 355 43.80 -41.62 -31.33
C THR A 355 43.10 -42.20 -32.55
N ILE A 356 42.06 -41.52 -33.03
CA ILE A 356 41.25 -41.88 -34.19
C ILE A 356 41.46 -40.81 -35.28
N PRO A 357 42.41 -41.01 -36.22
CA PRO A 357 42.71 -40.02 -37.24
C PRO A 357 41.71 -40.05 -38.42
N GLY A 358 41.37 -38.87 -38.91
CA GLY A 358 40.69 -38.55 -40.16
C GLY A 358 41.64 -38.40 -41.34
N THR A 359 41.18 -37.69 -42.35
CA THR A 359 41.83 -37.44 -43.65
C THR A 359 41.41 -36.08 -44.18
N GLU A 360 42.06 -35.60 -45.25
CA GLU A 360 41.70 -34.35 -45.95
C GLU A 360 40.37 -34.44 -46.75
N ALA A 361 39.49 -35.39 -46.43
CA ALA A 361 38.21 -35.57 -47.08
C ALA A 361 37.17 -35.96 -46.04
N ASN A 362 35.90 -35.63 -46.32
CA ASN A 362 34.76 -35.91 -45.45
C ASN A 362 34.81 -37.32 -44.83
N ASP A 363 34.90 -37.33 -43.51
CA ASP A 363 35.03 -38.48 -42.67
C ASP A 363 33.80 -38.66 -41.76
N PHE A 364 33.49 -39.92 -41.47
CA PHE A 364 32.54 -40.30 -40.43
C PHE A 364 33.29 -41.18 -39.44
N ARG A 365 33.43 -40.73 -38.21
CA ARG A 365 34.16 -41.40 -37.13
C ARG A 365 33.28 -41.48 -35.89
N VAL A 366 33.41 -42.61 -35.19
CA VAL A 366 32.67 -42.91 -33.98
C VAL A 366 33.66 -43.49 -32.98
N GLY A 367 33.75 -42.89 -31.79
CA GLY A 367 34.57 -43.27 -30.64
C GLY A 367 33.99 -44.44 -29.86
N THR A 368 34.40 -44.60 -28.61
CA THR A 368 33.91 -45.62 -27.67
C THR A 368 33.56 -45.02 -26.31
N ASP A 369 33.56 -45.81 -25.23
CA ASP A 369 33.31 -45.31 -23.87
C ASP A 369 34.66 -44.99 -23.16
N ALA A 370 35.68 -44.55 -23.88
CA ALA A 370 37.04 -44.35 -23.37
C ALA A 370 37.66 -43.06 -23.92
N ASP A 371 38.53 -42.43 -23.14
CA ASP A 371 39.20 -41.17 -23.51
C ASP A 371 40.03 -41.28 -24.82
N GLU A 372 39.60 -40.53 -25.82
CA GLU A 372 40.00 -40.59 -27.22
C GLU A 372 40.31 -39.21 -27.80
N ALA A 373 41.21 -39.18 -28.80
CA ALA A 373 41.49 -37.99 -29.59
C ALA A 373 41.05 -38.25 -31.02
N MET A 374 40.04 -37.53 -31.48
CA MET A 374 39.47 -37.62 -32.82
C MET A 374 39.92 -36.41 -33.65
N LEU A 375 40.52 -36.66 -34.82
CA LEU A 375 41.08 -35.60 -35.68
C LEU A 375 40.38 -35.62 -37.04
N GLY A 376 39.79 -34.52 -37.48
CA GLY A 376 39.12 -34.36 -38.80
C GLY A 376 40.11 -34.05 -39.92
N PHE A 377 40.94 -33.02 -39.72
CA PHE A 377 41.85 -32.39 -40.69
C PHE A 377 41.15 -31.51 -41.73
N GLY A 378 40.45 -32.10 -42.69
CA GLY A 378 39.98 -31.34 -43.84
C GLY A 378 38.77 -31.98 -44.48
N GLY A 379 37.83 -31.17 -44.94
CA GLY A 379 36.55 -31.66 -45.46
C GLY A 379 35.45 -31.48 -44.42
N ASN A 380 34.25 -31.94 -44.72
CA ASN A 380 33.13 -31.81 -43.78
C ASN A 380 32.93 -33.15 -43.09
N ASP A 381 33.34 -33.20 -41.83
CA ASP A 381 33.50 -34.39 -41.02
C ASP A 381 32.36 -34.54 -40.01
N ILE A 382 32.16 -35.78 -39.55
CA ILE A 382 31.25 -36.12 -38.47
C ILE A 382 32.04 -36.95 -37.46
N LEU A 383 32.27 -36.39 -36.28
CA LEU A 383 33.02 -36.98 -35.18
C LEU A 383 32.08 -37.16 -33.98
N LEU A 384 31.81 -38.41 -33.59
CA LEU A 384 30.93 -38.73 -32.45
C LEU A 384 31.72 -39.54 -31.42
N ALA A 385 32.05 -38.97 -30.26
CA ALA A 385 32.94 -39.60 -29.28
C ALA A 385 32.26 -40.70 -28.46
N GLN A 386 30.98 -40.50 -28.11
CA GLN A 386 30.14 -41.37 -27.26
C GLN A 386 30.37 -41.18 -25.76
N GLY A 387 31.51 -41.59 -25.20
CA GLY A 387 31.81 -41.21 -23.83
C GLY A 387 33.23 -41.54 -23.37
N GLY A 388 33.56 -41.10 -22.17
CA GLY A 388 34.96 -40.85 -21.80
C GLY A 388 35.25 -39.36 -21.89
N ASP A 389 36.42 -38.93 -21.42
CA ASP A 389 36.83 -37.53 -21.52
C ASP A 389 37.63 -37.37 -22.82
N ASP A 390 36.98 -36.88 -23.88
CA ASP A 390 37.45 -36.93 -25.26
C ASP A 390 37.98 -35.57 -25.76
N ASN A 391 38.82 -35.61 -26.80
CA ASN A 391 39.28 -34.41 -27.52
C ASN A 391 38.93 -34.54 -29.02
N LEU A 392 38.07 -33.67 -29.53
CA LEU A 392 37.63 -33.66 -30.92
C LEU A 392 38.16 -32.39 -31.61
N PHE A 393 38.77 -32.55 -32.79
CA PHE A 393 39.30 -31.44 -33.59
C PHE A 393 38.79 -31.56 -35.03
N GLY A 394 38.04 -30.58 -35.54
CA GLY A 394 37.55 -30.50 -36.92
C GLY A 394 38.61 -30.00 -37.90
N ASP A 395 39.39 -29.00 -37.48
CA ASP A 395 40.40 -28.27 -38.25
C ASP A 395 39.84 -27.41 -39.40
N SER A 396 39.42 -28.01 -40.53
CA SER A 396 39.03 -27.23 -41.72
C SER A 396 37.87 -27.84 -42.46
N GLY A 397 36.81 -27.05 -42.64
CA GLY A 397 35.58 -27.49 -43.27
C GLY A 397 34.42 -27.30 -42.31
N SER A 398 33.21 -27.62 -42.74
CA SER A 398 32.04 -27.50 -41.87
C SER A 398 31.73 -28.85 -41.24
N ASP A 399 32.09 -28.98 -39.98
CA ASP A 399 32.16 -30.23 -39.23
C ASP A 399 30.98 -30.37 -38.24
N LEU A 400 30.68 -31.61 -37.89
CA LEU A 400 29.75 -31.98 -36.81
C LEU A 400 30.52 -32.74 -35.75
N LEU A 401 30.62 -32.17 -34.55
CA LEU A 401 31.36 -32.72 -33.42
C LEU A 401 30.41 -32.93 -32.24
N ASP A 402 30.47 -34.11 -31.62
CA ASP A 402 29.64 -34.47 -30.45
C ASP A 402 30.53 -35.23 -29.46
N GLY A 403 30.81 -34.60 -28.31
CA GLY A 403 31.62 -35.15 -27.22
C GLY A 403 30.95 -36.38 -26.60
N GLY A 404 29.73 -36.22 -26.14
CA GLY A 404 28.90 -37.34 -25.72
C GLY A 404 28.74 -37.40 -24.21
N VAL A 405 29.48 -38.26 -23.51
CA VAL A 405 29.37 -38.38 -22.05
C VAL A 405 30.76 -38.35 -21.43
N GLY A 406 31.05 -37.33 -20.66
CA GLY A 406 32.36 -37.10 -20.07
C GLY A 406 32.70 -35.63 -20.14
N ASN A 407 33.90 -35.26 -19.73
CA ASN A 407 34.35 -33.88 -19.82
C ASN A 407 35.16 -33.71 -21.09
N ASP A 408 34.54 -33.16 -22.13
CA ASP A 408 35.06 -33.19 -23.49
C ASP A 408 35.66 -31.84 -23.91
N LEU A 409 36.66 -31.91 -24.79
CA LEU A 409 37.18 -30.76 -25.54
C LEU A 409 36.75 -30.88 -26.99
N VAL A 410 35.99 -29.91 -27.49
CA VAL A 410 35.51 -29.86 -28.86
C VAL A 410 36.03 -28.58 -29.53
N ASP A 411 36.75 -28.73 -30.63
CA ASP A 411 37.36 -27.64 -31.39
C ASP A 411 36.95 -27.79 -32.87
N GLY A 412 36.13 -26.86 -33.37
CA GLY A 412 35.64 -26.83 -34.75
C GLY A 412 36.74 -26.46 -35.75
N GLY A 413 37.40 -25.34 -35.50
CA GLY A 413 38.57 -24.88 -36.24
C GLY A 413 38.23 -23.80 -37.24
N THR A 414 37.93 -24.14 -38.49
CA THR A 414 37.67 -23.11 -39.51
C THR A 414 36.52 -23.49 -40.42
N ALA A 415 35.75 -22.47 -40.83
CA ALA A 415 34.46 -22.54 -41.49
C ALA A 415 33.32 -22.82 -40.49
N ASP A 416 32.08 -22.91 -40.98
CA ASP A 416 30.90 -22.96 -40.12
C ASP A 416 30.72 -24.38 -39.51
N ASP A 417 30.92 -24.52 -38.21
CA ASP A 417 30.92 -25.80 -37.47
C ASP A 417 29.71 -25.98 -36.54
N LEU A 418 29.39 -27.24 -36.20
CA LEU A 418 28.35 -27.60 -35.24
C LEU A 418 28.93 -28.51 -34.15
N GLY A 419 29.05 -27.98 -32.93
CA GLY A 419 29.60 -28.67 -31.77
C GLY A 419 28.58 -28.92 -30.66
N PHE A 420 28.66 -30.10 -30.03
CA PHE A 420 27.90 -30.48 -28.83
C PHE A 420 28.86 -31.06 -27.77
N GLY A 421 28.80 -30.56 -26.54
CA GLY A 421 29.45 -31.19 -25.38
C GLY A 421 28.68 -32.43 -24.92
N SER A 422 27.35 -32.28 -24.83
CA SER A 422 26.35 -33.29 -24.44
C SER A 422 26.19 -33.49 -22.94
N PHE A 423 26.95 -34.37 -22.27
CA PHE A 423 26.82 -34.61 -20.83
C PHE A 423 28.17 -34.51 -20.15
N GLY A 424 28.31 -33.58 -19.21
CA GLY A 424 29.53 -33.42 -18.42
C GLY A 424 29.95 -31.97 -18.31
N ILE A 425 31.22 -31.72 -18.02
CA ILE A 425 31.80 -30.38 -18.01
C ILE A 425 32.67 -30.25 -19.25
N ASP A 426 32.18 -29.51 -20.23
CA ASP A 426 32.73 -29.48 -21.57
C ASP A 426 33.39 -28.14 -21.91
N SER A 427 34.32 -28.19 -22.87
CA SER A 427 34.94 -27.00 -23.45
C SER A 427 34.81 -27.02 -24.96
N LEU A 428 34.11 -26.03 -25.50
CA LEU A 428 33.81 -25.91 -26.92
C LEU A 428 34.44 -24.63 -27.50
N VAL A 429 35.08 -24.76 -28.66
CA VAL A 429 35.70 -23.65 -29.40
C VAL A 429 35.31 -23.72 -30.89
N GLY A 430 34.76 -22.64 -31.44
CA GLY A 430 34.43 -22.51 -32.87
C GLY A 430 35.62 -22.06 -33.72
N ASP A 431 36.40 -21.10 -33.20
CA ASP A 431 37.54 -20.44 -33.83
C ASP A 431 37.13 -19.46 -34.96
N ALA A 432 37.01 -19.86 -36.22
CA ALA A 432 36.68 -18.91 -37.30
C ALA A 432 35.61 -19.45 -38.23
N GLY A 433 34.43 -18.86 -38.25
CA GLY A 433 33.27 -19.47 -38.88
C GLY A 433 32.00 -18.71 -38.55
N ASN A 434 30.83 -19.24 -38.88
CA ASN A 434 29.62 -18.91 -38.15
C ASN A 434 29.20 -20.21 -37.47
N ASP A 435 29.66 -20.37 -36.24
CA ASP A 435 29.64 -21.63 -35.53
C ASP A 435 28.39 -21.78 -34.69
N THR A 436 28.04 -23.01 -34.38
CA THR A 436 26.92 -23.33 -33.50
C THR A 436 27.40 -24.30 -32.43
N LEU A 437 27.45 -23.84 -31.18
CA LEU A 437 28.01 -24.58 -30.06
C LEU A 437 26.96 -24.75 -28.96
N PHE A 438 26.83 -25.97 -28.43
CA PHE A 438 25.96 -26.27 -27.30
C PHE A 438 26.74 -27.04 -26.23
N GLY A 439 26.75 -26.53 -24.99
CA GLY A 439 27.36 -27.20 -23.84
C GLY A 439 26.68 -28.53 -23.57
N GLY A 440 25.37 -28.47 -23.29
CA GLY A 440 24.56 -29.66 -23.03
C GLY A 440 23.87 -30.30 -24.25
N THR A 441 22.92 -31.19 -23.96
CA THR A 441 22.09 -31.82 -25.00
C THR A 441 20.94 -30.91 -25.47
N ASN A 442 20.63 -30.95 -26.76
CA ASN A 442 19.42 -30.31 -27.31
C ASN A 442 18.10 -31.06 -26.99
N ASN A 443 18.11 -31.99 -26.03
CA ASN A 443 17.00 -32.87 -25.74
C ASN A 443 16.38 -32.59 -24.37
N LEU A 444 15.30 -31.79 -24.37
CA LEU A 444 14.48 -31.47 -23.20
C LEU A 444 13.97 -32.67 -22.37
N ALA A 445 14.03 -33.90 -22.90
CA ALA A 445 13.64 -35.10 -22.18
C ALA A 445 14.77 -35.71 -21.32
N ASN A 446 16.01 -35.26 -21.48
CA ASN A 446 17.16 -35.71 -20.70
C ASN A 446 18.15 -34.54 -20.53
N PRO A 447 17.81 -33.55 -19.69
CA PRO A 447 18.63 -32.35 -19.47
C PRO A 447 19.96 -32.70 -18.78
N ASP A 448 21.00 -31.93 -19.07
CA ASP A 448 22.30 -32.08 -18.40
C ASP A 448 22.39 -31.15 -17.18
N LEU A 449 21.86 -31.60 -16.05
CA LEU A 449 21.62 -30.72 -14.89
C LEU A 449 22.87 -30.36 -14.06
N GLU A 450 24.07 -30.80 -14.45
CA GLU A 450 25.32 -30.60 -13.67
C GLU A 450 26.51 -30.11 -14.52
N GLY A 451 26.28 -29.70 -15.78
CA GLY A 451 27.31 -29.11 -16.64
C GLY A 451 27.81 -27.77 -16.12
N THR A 452 29.02 -27.38 -16.48
CA THR A 452 29.58 -26.05 -16.16
C THR A 452 30.51 -25.76 -17.30
N ASP A 453 29.91 -25.43 -18.43
CA ASP A 453 30.55 -25.52 -19.73
C ASP A 453 31.27 -24.23 -20.09
N LEU A 454 32.32 -24.37 -20.89
CA LEU A 454 33.10 -23.25 -21.42
C LEU A 454 32.94 -23.19 -22.93
N LEU A 455 32.22 -22.20 -23.44
CA LEU A 455 31.96 -22.02 -24.86
C LEU A 455 32.66 -20.77 -25.38
N LYS A 456 33.34 -20.88 -26.53
CA LYS A 456 33.94 -19.75 -27.24
C LYS A 456 33.60 -19.81 -28.73
N GLY A 457 32.94 -18.77 -29.25
CA GLY A 457 32.61 -18.63 -30.67
C GLY A 457 33.87 -18.36 -31.49
N GLY A 458 34.40 -17.15 -31.38
CA GLY A 458 35.63 -16.75 -32.08
C GLY A 458 35.37 -15.63 -33.08
N ASP A 459 35.88 -15.75 -34.31
CA ASP A 459 35.60 -14.80 -35.39
C ASP A 459 34.34 -15.25 -36.16
N GLY A 460 33.31 -14.38 -36.22
CA GLY A 460 32.14 -14.51 -37.09
C GLY A 460 30.81 -14.45 -36.32
N ASN A 461 29.68 -14.76 -36.94
CA ASN A 461 28.37 -14.59 -36.27
C ASN A 461 27.91 -15.94 -35.69
N ASP A 462 28.23 -16.16 -34.43
CA ASP A 462 28.11 -17.45 -33.78
C ASP A 462 26.79 -17.61 -33.00
N LEU A 463 26.42 -18.86 -32.75
CA LEU A 463 25.28 -19.26 -31.91
C LEU A 463 25.77 -20.16 -30.79
N LEU A 464 25.78 -19.64 -29.56
CA LEU A 464 26.23 -20.36 -28.37
C LEU A 464 25.04 -20.63 -27.43
N GLY A 465 24.97 -21.84 -26.88
CA GLY A 465 24.01 -22.20 -25.84
C GLY A 465 24.65 -23.01 -24.72
N GLY A 466 24.69 -22.49 -23.49
CA GLY A 466 25.18 -23.24 -22.31
C GLY A 466 24.29 -24.43 -21.97
N ASN A 467 22.97 -24.20 -22.04
CA ASN A 467 21.89 -25.13 -21.73
C ASN A 467 21.52 -25.22 -20.26
N GLU A 468 22.14 -26.11 -19.50
CA GLU A 468 21.82 -26.36 -18.09
C GLU A 468 23.13 -26.47 -17.33
N GLY A 469 23.22 -25.83 -16.17
CA GLY A 469 24.51 -25.67 -15.51
C GLY A 469 24.87 -24.21 -15.34
N ASN A 470 26.01 -23.95 -14.68
CA ASN A 470 26.54 -22.60 -14.54
C ASN A 470 27.64 -22.42 -15.59
N ASP A 471 27.30 -21.83 -16.72
CA ASP A 471 28.13 -21.85 -17.92
C ASP A 471 28.90 -20.54 -18.11
N SER A 472 30.00 -20.61 -18.87
CA SER A 472 30.75 -19.42 -19.30
C SER A 472 30.84 -19.36 -20.81
N LEU A 473 30.24 -18.32 -21.38
CA LEU A 473 30.14 -18.12 -22.82
C LEU A 473 30.92 -16.85 -23.23
N ASP A 474 31.66 -16.96 -24.33
CA ASP A 474 32.43 -15.88 -24.96
C ASP A 474 32.10 -15.87 -26.46
N GLY A 475 31.35 -14.86 -26.92
CA GLY A 475 30.91 -14.72 -28.32
C GLY A 475 32.11 -14.52 -29.24
N GLY A 476 32.83 -13.43 -29.03
CA GLY A 476 34.11 -13.17 -29.68
C GLY A 476 34.07 -11.90 -30.51
N ALA A 477 34.15 -12.01 -31.82
CA ALA A 477 34.11 -10.87 -32.73
C ALA A 477 33.02 -11.07 -33.78
N ASP A 478 32.39 -9.96 -34.22
CA ASP A 478 31.20 -9.90 -35.06
C ASP A 478 29.90 -10.07 -34.24
N ASN A 479 28.73 -10.37 -34.86
CA ASN A 479 27.45 -10.25 -34.16
C ASN A 479 26.91 -11.62 -33.75
N ASP A 480 26.94 -11.90 -32.46
CA ASP A 480 26.69 -13.22 -31.90
C ASP A 480 25.30 -13.34 -31.27
N GLN A 481 24.87 -14.59 -31.09
CA GLN A 481 23.68 -14.95 -30.30
C GLN A 481 24.08 -15.92 -29.21
N LEU A 482 23.96 -15.49 -27.96
CA LEU A 482 24.40 -16.25 -26.79
C LEU A 482 23.21 -16.51 -25.87
N TYR A 483 23.07 -17.76 -25.45
CA TYR A 483 22.05 -18.21 -24.51
C TYR A 483 22.76 -18.90 -23.34
N GLY A 484 22.75 -18.31 -22.14
CA GLY A 484 23.26 -18.97 -20.91
C GLY A 484 22.50 -20.27 -20.68
N GLY A 485 21.22 -20.15 -20.31
CA GLY A 485 20.30 -21.29 -20.25
C GLY A 485 19.66 -21.43 -18.87
N LYS A 486 20.10 -22.39 -18.07
CA LYS A 486 19.61 -22.59 -16.70
C LYS A 486 20.78 -22.69 -15.76
N GLY A 487 20.90 -21.76 -14.82
CA GLY A 487 21.95 -21.75 -13.82
C GLY A 487 22.40 -20.32 -13.57
N GLU A 488 23.55 -20.16 -12.94
CA GLU A 488 24.19 -18.84 -12.81
C GLU A 488 25.27 -18.74 -13.89
N ASP A 489 24.94 -18.11 -15.01
CA ASP A 489 25.77 -18.06 -16.20
C ASP A 489 26.60 -16.77 -16.28
N LEU A 490 27.77 -16.86 -16.91
CA LEU A 490 28.62 -15.72 -17.22
C LEU A 490 28.78 -15.59 -18.73
N VAL A 491 28.14 -14.57 -19.32
CA VAL A 491 28.04 -14.42 -20.77
C VAL A 491 28.68 -13.11 -21.23
N TYR A 492 29.65 -13.22 -22.13
CA TYR A 492 30.31 -12.08 -22.79
C TYR A 492 29.97 -12.05 -24.28
N GLY A 493 29.37 -10.96 -24.77
CA GLY A 493 29.21 -10.72 -26.22
C GLY A 493 30.57 -10.46 -26.90
N ASN A 494 31.31 -9.50 -26.35
CA ASN A 494 32.55 -8.90 -26.83
C ASN A 494 32.38 -7.94 -28.03
N GLU A 495 33.19 -8.06 -29.08
CA GLU A 495 33.23 -7.07 -30.16
C GLU A 495 32.08 -7.32 -31.15
N GLY A 496 30.94 -6.66 -31.00
CA GLY A 496 29.79 -7.00 -31.82
C GLY A 496 28.59 -6.10 -31.66
N ASN A 497 27.48 -6.46 -32.31
CA ASN A 497 26.14 -6.07 -31.84
C ASN A 497 25.45 -7.37 -31.45
N ASP A 498 25.64 -7.74 -30.21
CA ASP A 498 25.33 -9.09 -29.75
C ASP A 498 23.90 -9.17 -29.21
N ARG A 499 23.36 -10.39 -29.26
CA ARG A 499 22.13 -10.72 -28.52
C ARG A 499 22.48 -11.72 -27.44
N VAL A 500 22.38 -11.29 -26.20
CA VAL A 500 22.78 -12.06 -25.04
C VAL A 500 21.54 -12.31 -24.16
N PHE A 501 21.30 -13.58 -23.84
CA PHE A 501 20.18 -14.01 -23.02
C PHE A 501 20.71 -14.84 -21.84
N GLY A 502 20.50 -14.40 -20.61
CA GLY A 502 20.77 -15.20 -19.40
C GLY A 502 19.82 -16.39 -19.31
N ASN A 503 18.52 -16.10 -19.31
CA ASN A 503 17.36 -17.00 -19.25
C ASN A 503 16.91 -17.34 -17.82
N LEU A 504 17.34 -18.46 -17.23
CA LEU A 504 16.85 -18.87 -15.90
C LEU A 504 18.00 -18.95 -14.90
N GLY A 505 17.94 -18.14 -13.85
CA GLY A 505 18.91 -18.11 -12.77
C GLY A 505 19.61 -16.75 -12.72
N ASN A 506 20.49 -16.57 -11.74
CA ASN A 506 21.13 -15.27 -11.50
C ASN A 506 22.37 -15.15 -12.38
N ASP A 507 22.24 -14.45 -13.49
CA ASP A 507 23.23 -14.39 -14.56
C ASP A 507 24.06 -13.11 -14.49
N THR A 508 25.26 -13.16 -15.08
CA THR A 508 26.09 -11.98 -15.34
C THR A 508 26.27 -11.82 -16.83
N LEU A 509 25.67 -10.78 -17.40
CA LEU A 509 25.65 -10.50 -18.83
C LEU A 509 26.48 -9.25 -19.13
N ILE A 510 27.47 -9.39 -20.00
CA ILE A 510 28.37 -8.29 -20.37
C ILE A 510 28.39 -8.17 -21.89
N GLY A 511 27.97 -7.00 -22.40
CA GLY A 511 28.04 -6.64 -23.81
C GLY A 511 29.48 -6.74 -24.32
N ASP A 512 30.37 -5.83 -23.89
CA ASP A 512 31.81 -5.86 -24.22
C ASP A 512 32.69 -5.70 -22.96
N PRO A 513 33.57 -6.67 -22.62
CA PRO A 513 34.59 -6.51 -21.58
C PRO A 513 35.75 -5.60 -22.03
N GLY A 514 35.41 -4.40 -22.51
CA GLY A 514 36.23 -3.20 -22.50
C GLY A 514 37.10 -2.96 -23.74
N GLN A 515 36.98 -1.72 -24.23
CA GLN A 515 38.15 -0.82 -24.23
C GLN A 515 37.90 0.53 -23.56
N SER A 516 38.72 0.80 -22.54
CA SER A 516 38.93 2.09 -21.89
C SER A 516 39.60 3.15 -22.79
N THR A 517 39.23 3.26 -24.07
CA THR A 517 39.62 4.41 -24.90
C THR A 517 38.52 5.46 -24.86
N ALA A 518 38.86 6.63 -24.31
CA ALA A 518 38.00 7.79 -24.03
C ALA A 518 37.43 8.52 -25.27
N THR A 519 37.04 7.77 -26.30
CA THR A 519 36.29 8.24 -27.47
C THR A 519 35.51 7.04 -27.99
N GLY A 520 34.24 6.93 -27.59
CA GLY A 520 33.29 5.99 -28.19
C GLY A 520 33.18 6.28 -29.69
N ASP A 521 33.33 5.25 -30.51
CA ASP A 521 32.98 5.29 -31.91
C ASP A 521 31.52 4.85 -32.17
N GLY A 522 30.74 4.53 -31.12
CA GLY A 522 29.30 4.26 -31.23
C GLY A 522 28.98 3.13 -32.22
N ILE A 523 29.80 2.06 -32.22
CA ILE A 523 29.72 0.98 -33.21
C ILE A 523 29.08 -0.32 -32.70
N ASN A 524 28.95 -0.49 -31.39
CA ASN A 524 28.34 -1.65 -30.76
C ASN A 524 27.03 -1.22 -30.10
N GLN A 525 25.97 -2.00 -30.30
CA GLN A 525 24.62 -1.78 -29.80
C GLN A 525 24.09 -3.14 -29.39
N ASP A 526 24.39 -3.50 -28.16
CA ASP A 526 24.07 -4.80 -27.63
C ASP A 526 22.63 -4.83 -27.14
N VAL A 527 22.01 -6.00 -27.25
CA VAL A 527 20.69 -6.25 -26.65
C VAL A 527 20.82 -7.36 -25.64
N LEU A 528 20.66 -6.99 -24.37
CA LEU A 528 20.89 -7.84 -23.21
C LEU A 528 19.55 -8.16 -22.54
N PHE A 529 19.31 -9.43 -22.22
CA PHE A 529 18.10 -9.92 -21.56
C PHE A 529 18.48 -10.80 -20.35
N GLY A 530 18.22 -10.33 -19.13
CA GLY A 530 18.38 -11.16 -17.91
C GLY A 530 17.35 -12.28 -17.85
N ASN A 531 16.07 -11.90 -17.89
CA ASN A 531 14.84 -12.72 -17.92
C ASN A 531 14.29 -13.17 -16.56
N GLN A 532 14.82 -14.20 -15.89
CA GLN A 532 14.35 -14.63 -14.57
C GLN A 532 15.53 -14.90 -13.66
N GLY A 533 15.55 -14.28 -12.49
CA GLY A 533 16.64 -14.36 -11.52
C GLY A 533 17.16 -12.96 -11.19
N GLU A 534 17.88 -12.82 -10.08
CA GLU A 534 18.52 -11.54 -9.73
C GLU A 534 19.80 -11.40 -10.57
N ASP A 535 19.70 -10.65 -11.67
CA ASP A 535 20.71 -10.54 -12.72
C ASP A 535 21.62 -9.33 -12.55
N VAL A 536 22.85 -9.43 -13.09
CA VAL A 536 23.78 -8.30 -13.21
C VAL A 536 24.14 -8.09 -14.67
N ILE A 537 23.73 -6.95 -15.23
CA ILE A 537 23.82 -6.66 -16.66
C ILE A 537 24.64 -5.40 -16.91
N GLN A 538 25.56 -5.45 -17.87
CA GLN A 538 26.38 -4.30 -18.27
C GLN A 538 26.43 -4.13 -19.80
N GLY A 539 25.89 -3.01 -20.31
CA GLY A 539 26.00 -2.59 -21.72
C GLY A 539 27.44 -2.23 -22.11
N SER A 540 28.08 -1.40 -21.28
CA SER A 540 29.48 -0.95 -21.37
C SER A 540 29.73 0.25 -22.26
N ALA A 541 29.86 0.10 -23.57
CA ALA A 541 30.14 1.23 -24.46
C ALA A 541 29.46 0.98 -25.80
N GLY A 542 28.55 1.87 -26.16
CA GLY A 542 27.59 1.58 -27.20
C GLY A 542 26.29 2.30 -26.92
N SER A 543 25.35 2.25 -27.86
CA SER A 543 23.97 2.61 -27.52
C SER A 543 23.22 1.32 -27.32
N ASP A 544 23.23 0.84 -26.09
CA ASP A 544 22.80 -0.50 -25.73
C ASP A 544 21.33 -0.51 -25.31
N THR A 545 20.70 -1.69 -25.35
CA THR A 545 19.35 -1.89 -24.84
C THR A 545 19.35 -3.04 -23.86
N VAL A 546 19.00 -2.75 -22.61
CA VAL A 546 18.96 -3.71 -21.51
C VAL A 546 17.52 -3.96 -21.08
N TYR A 547 17.15 -5.23 -21.00
CA TYR A 547 15.93 -5.72 -20.36
C TYR A 547 16.38 -6.58 -19.17
N ALA A 548 16.16 -6.12 -17.94
CA ALA A 548 16.61 -6.81 -16.74
C ALA A 548 15.78 -8.09 -16.53
N GLY A 549 14.46 -7.96 -16.38
CA GLY A 549 13.54 -9.08 -16.57
C GLY A 549 12.59 -9.32 -15.40
N GLN A 550 12.84 -10.34 -14.60
CA GLN A 550 12.04 -10.71 -13.45
C GLN A 550 12.97 -10.89 -12.26
N ASP A 551 12.49 -10.48 -11.09
CA ASP A 551 13.23 -10.45 -9.82
C ASP A 551 14.14 -9.20 -9.73
N ASP A 552 14.80 -8.99 -8.59
CA ASP A 552 15.48 -7.73 -8.27
C ASP A 552 16.86 -7.64 -8.98
N ASP A 553 16.96 -6.80 -10.02
CA ASP A 553 18.12 -6.77 -10.93
C ASP A 553 19.05 -5.55 -10.76
N PHE A 554 20.28 -5.69 -11.26
CA PHE A 554 21.24 -4.59 -11.41
C PHE A 554 21.64 -4.40 -12.87
N ALA A 555 21.33 -3.24 -13.44
CA ALA A 555 21.69 -2.91 -14.83
C ALA A 555 22.51 -1.63 -14.96
N TYR A 556 23.55 -1.67 -15.79
CA TYR A 556 24.43 -0.54 -16.10
C TYR A 556 24.46 -0.31 -17.62
N GLY A 557 24.12 0.89 -18.07
CA GLY A 557 24.23 1.31 -19.48
C GLY A 557 25.69 1.48 -19.86
N GLY A 558 26.36 2.44 -19.22
CA GLY A 558 27.81 2.58 -19.25
C GLY A 558 28.27 3.84 -19.96
N LYS A 559 28.39 3.83 -21.28
CA LYS A 559 28.80 5.00 -22.06
C LYS A 559 27.96 5.10 -23.31
N ASP A 560 27.79 6.35 -23.74
CA ASP A 560 26.92 6.72 -24.87
C ASP A 560 25.45 6.51 -24.47
N ASN A 561 24.51 6.71 -25.39
CA ASN A 561 23.09 6.83 -25.01
C ASN A 561 22.42 5.46 -24.96
N ASP A 562 22.01 5.03 -23.77
CA ASP A 562 21.50 3.68 -23.48
C ASP A 562 19.99 3.67 -23.17
N GLU A 563 19.34 2.52 -23.41
CA GLU A 563 17.95 2.27 -22.99
C GLU A 563 17.92 1.11 -22.00
N LEU A 564 17.53 1.37 -20.75
CA LEU A 564 17.44 0.37 -19.68
C LEU A 564 15.98 0.19 -19.25
N ARG A 565 15.59 -1.06 -19.00
CA ARG A 565 14.27 -1.46 -18.50
C ARG A 565 14.43 -2.49 -17.39
N GLY A 566 13.97 -2.17 -16.18
CA GLY A 566 13.96 -3.12 -15.06
C GLY A 566 12.96 -4.25 -15.28
N GLU A 567 11.72 -3.89 -15.65
CA GLU A 567 10.59 -4.77 -15.92
C GLU A 567 9.79 -5.23 -14.68
N LEU A 568 10.18 -6.30 -13.99
CA LEU A 568 9.46 -6.86 -12.83
C LEU A 568 10.46 -7.16 -11.72
N GLY A 569 10.31 -6.56 -10.55
CA GLY A 569 11.26 -6.68 -9.44
C GLY A 569 11.64 -5.31 -8.92
N ASN A 570 12.31 -5.25 -7.78
CA ASN A 570 12.87 -4.00 -7.28
C ASN A 570 14.25 -3.80 -7.93
N ASP A 571 14.29 -3.06 -9.03
CA ASP A 571 15.45 -2.97 -9.89
C ASP A 571 16.33 -1.78 -9.55
N THR A 572 17.62 -1.91 -9.81
CA THR A 572 18.57 -0.79 -9.73
C THR A 572 19.22 -0.56 -11.09
N LEU A 573 18.90 0.59 -11.71
CA LEU A 573 19.34 0.95 -13.05
C LEU A 573 20.30 2.15 -13.01
N PHE A 574 21.42 2.05 -13.71
CA PHE A 574 22.43 3.10 -13.88
C PHE A 574 22.61 3.43 -15.38
N GLY A 575 22.28 4.65 -15.82
CA GLY A 575 22.60 5.11 -17.18
C GLY A 575 24.11 5.35 -17.37
N ASP A 576 24.76 5.90 -16.34
CA ASP A 576 26.18 6.26 -16.27
C ASP A 576 26.57 7.50 -17.11
N LEU A 577 27.10 7.35 -18.32
CA LEU A 577 27.59 8.47 -19.15
C LEU A 577 26.87 8.50 -20.50
N GLY A 578 25.93 9.39 -20.71
CA GLY A 578 25.14 9.39 -21.93
C GLY A 578 23.90 10.26 -21.76
N ASP A 579 23.18 10.51 -22.85
CA ASP A 579 21.78 10.94 -22.71
C ASP A 579 20.93 9.66 -22.71
N ASP A 580 20.65 9.13 -21.52
CA ASP A 580 20.10 7.79 -21.31
C ASP A 580 18.58 7.79 -21.16
N THR A 581 17.97 6.61 -21.29
CA THR A 581 16.54 6.41 -21.06
C THR A 581 16.32 5.21 -20.14
N LEU A 582 15.84 5.45 -18.94
CA LEU A 582 15.61 4.43 -17.91
C LEU A 582 14.10 4.26 -17.67
N PHE A 583 13.64 3.03 -17.63
CA PHE A 583 12.30 2.65 -17.18
C PHE A 583 12.43 1.66 -16.04
N GLY A 584 11.86 1.96 -14.88
CA GLY A 584 11.76 0.99 -13.80
C GLY A 584 10.97 -0.23 -14.27
N ASP A 585 9.78 0.06 -14.80
CA ASP A 585 8.83 -0.99 -15.15
C ASP A 585 8.59 -1.27 -16.64
N THR A 586 7.82 -2.34 -16.87
CA THR A 586 7.11 -2.54 -18.13
C THR A 586 5.98 -1.53 -18.35
N ASN A 587 5.78 -1.13 -19.61
CA ASN A 587 4.61 -0.35 -20.04
C ASN A 587 3.31 -1.17 -20.11
N ASP A 588 3.26 -2.40 -19.58
CA ASP A 588 2.10 -3.29 -19.70
C ASP A 588 1.03 -2.94 -18.64
N PRO A 589 -0.14 -2.42 -19.05
CA PRO A 589 -1.20 -2.09 -18.10
C PRO A 589 -1.77 -3.33 -17.37
N GLU A 590 -1.52 -4.55 -17.84
CA GLU A 590 -2.04 -5.80 -17.26
C GLU A 590 -1.18 -6.36 -16.11
N GLN A 591 0.06 -5.89 -15.92
CA GLN A 591 0.92 -6.26 -14.79
C GLN A 591 0.60 -5.39 -13.55
N ILE A 592 0.65 -5.98 -12.35
CA ILE A 592 -0.01 -5.45 -11.13
C ILE A 592 0.91 -5.26 -9.92
N SER A 593 2.17 -5.68 -9.99
CA SER A 593 3.20 -5.37 -8.99
C SER A 593 4.50 -5.42 -9.76
N LEU A 594 5.12 -4.27 -9.95
CA LEU A 594 6.25 -4.12 -10.85
C LEU A 594 7.54 -3.88 -10.04
N GLY A 595 7.47 -3.28 -8.85
CA GLY A 595 8.55 -3.24 -7.86
C GLY A 595 8.96 -1.81 -7.49
N GLN A 596 9.67 -1.62 -6.38
CA GLN A 596 10.19 -0.30 -5.97
C GLN A 596 11.61 -0.12 -6.50
N ASP A 597 11.76 0.75 -7.48
CA ASP A 597 12.99 0.83 -8.25
C ASP A 597 13.91 1.98 -7.83
N ILE A 598 15.19 1.82 -8.12
CA ILE A 598 16.21 2.87 -8.00
C ILE A 598 16.77 3.16 -9.38
N LEU A 599 16.45 4.33 -9.92
CA LEU A 599 16.90 4.76 -11.24
C LEU A 599 17.89 5.92 -11.12
N LEU A 600 19.04 5.78 -11.76
CA LEU A 600 20.15 6.73 -11.70
C LEU A 600 20.59 7.07 -13.13
N GLY A 601 20.16 8.23 -13.66
CA GLY A 601 20.50 8.69 -15.02
C GLY A 601 22.01 8.79 -15.21
N GLY A 602 22.67 9.62 -14.41
CA GLY A 602 24.12 9.72 -14.39
C GLY A 602 24.61 11.04 -14.94
N ALA A 603 25.27 11.07 -16.10
CA ALA A 603 25.74 12.31 -16.69
C ALA A 603 25.37 12.41 -18.17
N GLY A 604 24.72 13.51 -18.52
CA GLY A 604 24.07 13.78 -19.80
C GLY A 604 22.61 14.17 -19.52
N ASN A 605 21.83 14.35 -20.57
CA ASN A 605 20.43 14.77 -20.43
C ASN A 605 19.51 13.54 -20.51
N ASP A 606 19.10 13.04 -19.36
CA ASP A 606 18.48 11.74 -19.21
C ASP A 606 16.94 11.80 -19.21
N PHE A 607 16.33 10.68 -19.57
CA PHE A 607 14.89 10.44 -19.42
C PHE A 607 14.68 9.31 -18.42
N VAL A 608 14.10 9.61 -17.26
CA VAL A 608 13.97 8.64 -16.15
C VAL A 608 12.50 8.45 -15.80
N PHE A 609 11.98 7.23 -15.91
CA PHE A 609 10.56 6.90 -15.68
C PHE A 609 10.41 5.77 -14.65
N GLY A 610 9.85 6.05 -13.47
CA GLY A 610 9.53 5.04 -12.46
C GLY A 610 8.36 4.15 -12.90
N ASN A 611 7.24 4.81 -13.22
CA ASN A 611 5.95 4.31 -13.70
C ASN A 611 4.95 3.90 -12.62
N ARG A 612 5.20 2.86 -11.84
CA ARG A 612 4.30 2.42 -10.76
C ARG A 612 5.12 2.05 -9.55
N ASP A 613 4.42 1.89 -8.43
CA ASP A 613 5.04 1.60 -7.14
C ASP A 613 5.95 2.77 -6.69
N SER A 614 6.44 2.73 -5.45
CA SER A 614 7.17 3.86 -4.86
C SER A 614 8.64 3.84 -5.24
N ASP A 615 9.01 4.65 -6.23
CA ASP A 615 10.34 4.62 -6.83
C ASP A 615 11.26 5.72 -6.29
N THR A 616 12.57 5.52 -6.47
CA THR A 616 13.58 6.56 -6.22
C THR A 616 14.38 6.87 -7.49
N LEU A 617 14.25 8.08 -7.99
CA LEU A 617 14.86 8.51 -9.26
C LEU A 617 15.91 9.61 -9.02
N LYS A 618 17.01 9.55 -9.79
CA LYS A 618 17.99 10.64 -9.96
C LYS A 618 18.26 10.93 -11.41
N GLY A 619 18.24 12.21 -11.77
CA GLY A 619 18.73 12.71 -13.06
C GLY A 619 20.26 12.61 -13.10
N GLY A 620 20.92 13.42 -12.26
CA GLY A 620 22.36 13.42 -12.13
C GLY A 620 22.95 14.72 -12.67
N ALA A 621 23.78 14.67 -13.71
CA ALA A 621 24.41 15.86 -14.27
C ALA A 621 23.96 16.10 -15.72
N GLY A 622 23.12 17.09 -15.95
CA GLY A 622 22.58 17.48 -17.24
C GLY A 622 21.18 18.04 -17.06
N ASP A 623 20.52 18.42 -18.16
CA ASP A 623 19.13 18.89 -18.06
C ASP A 623 18.20 17.69 -18.26
N ASP A 624 17.67 17.14 -17.17
CA ASP A 624 17.00 15.84 -17.12
C ASP A 624 15.47 15.95 -17.16
N LEU A 625 14.79 14.90 -17.65
CA LEU A 625 13.34 14.74 -17.57
C LEU A 625 13.00 13.50 -16.76
N MET A 626 12.27 13.71 -15.66
CA MET A 626 11.96 12.66 -14.71
C MET A 626 10.45 12.56 -14.49
N TRP A 627 9.93 11.34 -14.44
CA TRP A 627 8.53 11.05 -14.15
C TRP A 627 8.47 9.93 -13.10
N GLY A 628 7.98 10.25 -11.90
CA GLY A 628 7.75 9.29 -10.81
C GLY A 628 6.73 8.25 -11.26
N GLY A 629 5.48 8.67 -11.43
CA GLY A 629 4.45 7.85 -12.06
C GLY A 629 3.23 7.70 -11.17
N LYS A 630 3.11 6.56 -10.51
CA LYS A 630 2.03 6.31 -9.57
C LYS A 630 2.64 5.88 -8.25
N GLU A 631 1.85 6.01 -7.19
CA GLU A 631 2.29 5.75 -5.82
C GLU A 631 3.31 6.81 -5.37
N ASP A 632 3.82 6.73 -4.14
CA ASP A 632 4.56 7.86 -3.55
C ASP A 632 6.06 7.78 -3.94
N ASP A 633 6.52 8.70 -4.78
CA ASP A 633 7.87 8.67 -5.38
C ASP A 633 8.86 9.65 -4.76
N LEU A 634 10.15 9.40 -4.96
CA LEU A 634 11.24 10.30 -4.56
C LEU A 634 12.15 10.66 -5.75
N LEU A 635 12.10 11.92 -6.19
CA LEU A 635 12.80 12.43 -7.36
C LEU A 635 13.86 13.47 -6.99
N PHE A 636 15.06 13.32 -7.54
CA PHE A 636 16.14 14.30 -7.42
C PHE A 636 16.70 14.67 -8.81
N GLY A 637 16.60 15.94 -9.21
CA GLY A 637 17.20 16.44 -10.46
C GLY A 637 18.74 16.40 -10.41
N GLU A 638 19.29 16.89 -9.31
CA GLU A 638 20.73 17.01 -9.03
C GLU A 638 21.40 18.22 -9.69
N ALA A 639 21.97 18.16 -10.89
CA ALA A 639 22.72 19.27 -11.46
C ALA A 639 22.37 19.53 -12.92
N GLY A 640 21.69 20.64 -13.18
CA GLY A 640 21.24 21.10 -14.49
C GLY A 640 19.84 21.69 -14.38
N ASP A 641 19.29 22.22 -15.48
CA ASP A 641 17.94 22.79 -15.45
C ASP A 641 16.91 21.65 -15.69
N ASP A 642 16.37 21.06 -14.62
CA ASP A 642 15.62 19.79 -14.68
C ASP A 642 14.09 19.96 -14.77
N LEU A 643 13.40 18.93 -15.30
CA LEU A 643 11.94 18.80 -15.29
C LEU A 643 11.52 17.54 -14.55
N LEU A 644 10.88 17.70 -13.38
CA LEU A 644 10.38 16.61 -12.55
C LEU A 644 8.85 16.60 -12.51
N LEU A 645 8.24 15.44 -12.72
CA LEU A 645 6.80 15.20 -12.60
C LEU A 645 6.54 14.05 -11.61
N GLY A 646 5.75 14.30 -10.57
CA GLY A 646 5.26 13.28 -9.63
C GLY A 646 4.16 12.39 -10.22
N ASP A 647 3.18 13.02 -10.88
CA ASP A 647 1.95 12.42 -11.44
C ASP A 647 0.92 11.99 -10.38
N ARG A 648 0.93 10.77 -9.87
CA ARG A 648 -0.05 10.34 -8.85
C ARG A 648 0.65 9.78 -7.63
N GLY A 649 0.58 10.45 -6.51
CA GLY A 649 1.26 10.01 -5.30
C GLY A 649 1.33 11.14 -4.32
N ASN A 650 1.85 10.90 -3.13
CA ASN A 650 2.37 11.97 -2.30
C ASN A 650 3.87 12.04 -2.54
N ASP A 651 4.26 12.79 -3.56
CA ASP A 651 5.57 12.72 -4.15
C ASP A 651 6.54 13.70 -3.51
N GLN A 652 7.81 13.30 -3.49
CA GLN A 652 8.93 14.04 -2.93
C GLN A 652 9.84 14.52 -4.07
N LEU A 653 9.84 15.81 -4.40
CA LEU A 653 10.60 16.33 -5.55
C LEU A 653 11.67 17.33 -5.10
N CYS A 654 12.92 17.07 -5.47
CA CYS A 654 14.06 17.95 -5.18
C CYS A 654 14.77 18.35 -6.46
N GLY A 655 14.68 19.62 -6.86
CA GLY A 655 15.36 20.13 -8.06
C GLY A 655 16.89 20.07 -7.93
N ASN A 656 17.42 20.63 -6.83
CA ASN A 656 18.86 20.81 -6.59
C ASN A 656 19.50 21.81 -7.59
N GLU A 657 20.78 21.67 -7.95
CA GLU A 657 21.54 22.72 -8.64
C GLU A 657 21.04 23.02 -10.07
N GLY A 658 20.15 23.99 -10.24
CA GLY A 658 19.79 24.52 -11.55
C GLY A 658 18.47 25.25 -11.49
N ASN A 659 17.98 25.80 -12.61
CA ASN A 659 16.66 26.46 -12.66
C ASN A 659 15.61 25.41 -13.04
N ASP A 660 15.01 24.81 -12.03
CA ASP A 660 14.24 23.58 -12.21
C ASP A 660 12.75 23.87 -12.39
N THR A 661 12.04 22.90 -12.97
CA THR A 661 10.58 22.89 -13.05
C THR A 661 10.04 21.62 -12.43
N LEU A 662 9.29 21.76 -11.33
CA LEU A 662 8.76 20.64 -10.55
C LEU A 662 7.23 20.69 -10.55
N PHE A 663 6.59 19.56 -10.86
CA PHE A 663 5.14 19.37 -10.79
C PHE A 663 4.83 18.17 -9.89
N GLY A 664 4.12 18.37 -8.77
CA GLY A 664 3.60 17.27 -7.94
C GLY A 664 2.44 16.52 -8.62
N ASP A 665 1.58 17.27 -9.33
CA ASP A 665 0.41 16.80 -10.06
C ASP A 665 -0.77 16.33 -9.16
N ILE A 666 -0.87 15.07 -8.73
CA ILE A 666 -2.03 14.55 -7.98
C ILE A 666 -1.58 13.85 -6.70
N GLY A 667 -1.89 14.47 -5.57
CA GLY A 667 -1.75 13.97 -4.22
C GLY A 667 -1.16 15.07 -3.35
N SER A 668 -0.66 14.74 -2.16
CA SER A 668 -0.11 15.75 -1.23
C SER A 668 1.42 15.78 -1.35
N ASP A 669 1.90 16.64 -2.22
CA ASP A 669 3.26 16.61 -2.74
C ASP A 669 4.20 17.58 -2.03
N GLN A 670 5.50 17.36 -2.20
CA GLN A 670 6.57 18.14 -1.58
C GLN A 670 7.64 18.55 -2.59
N PRO A 671 7.36 19.49 -3.52
CA PRO A 671 8.38 20.03 -4.40
C PRO A 671 9.25 21.07 -3.68
N VAL A 672 10.56 20.91 -3.82
CA VAL A 672 11.59 21.73 -3.18
C VAL A 672 12.63 22.14 -4.22
N GLY A 673 12.77 23.46 -4.37
CA GLY A 673 13.80 24.10 -5.20
C GLY A 673 15.15 24.12 -4.51
N SER A 674 16.06 24.96 -4.98
CA SER A 674 17.45 24.94 -4.55
C SER A 674 17.98 26.30 -4.08
N SER A 675 19.25 26.31 -3.69
CA SER A 675 19.90 27.55 -3.26
C SER A 675 20.56 28.28 -4.43
N GLY A 676 20.01 29.43 -4.81
CA GLY A 676 20.60 30.41 -5.70
C GLY A 676 20.10 30.37 -7.14
N SER A 677 19.08 29.56 -7.41
CA SER A 677 18.47 29.34 -8.72
C SER A 677 17.14 30.07 -8.87
N GLN A 678 16.40 29.82 -9.94
CA GLN A 678 15.06 30.40 -10.15
C GLN A 678 14.15 29.27 -10.58
N ASP A 679 13.48 28.70 -9.60
CA ASP A 679 12.74 27.45 -9.77
C ASP A 679 11.25 27.73 -9.99
N SER A 680 10.59 26.83 -10.72
CA SER A 680 9.15 26.85 -10.96
C SER A 680 8.53 25.61 -10.36
N LEU A 681 7.84 25.76 -9.23
CA LEU A 681 7.27 24.67 -8.46
C LEU A 681 5.75 24.75 -8.52
N CYS A 682 5.10 23.63 -8.79
CA CYS A 682 3.66 23.52 -8.73
C CYS A 682 3.24 22.25 -8.00
N GLY A 683 2.39 22.39 -6.98
CA GLY A 683 1.87 21.29 -6.17
C GLY A 683 0.90 20.44 -6.98
N GLY A 684 -0.23 21.03 -7.38
CA GLY A 684 -1.17 20.39 -8.29
C GLY A 684 -2.51 20.15 -7.60
N SER A 685 -2.83 18.92 -7.22
CA SER A 685 -4.10 18.57 -6.59
C SER A 685 -3.88 17.80 -5.31
N GLY A 686 -4.06 18.44 -4.17
CA GLY A 686 -3.96 17.85 -2.84
C GLY A 686 -3.61 18.94 -1.84
N ASN A 687 -3.00 18.59 -0.72
CA ASN A 687 -2.57 19.59 0.24
C ASN A 687 -1.04 19.61 0.23
N ASP A 688 -0.47 20.51 -0.57
CA ASP A 688 0.92 20.44 -0.98
C ASP A 688 1.81 21.31 -0.08
N PHE A 689 3.09 20.93 0.02
CA PHE A 689 4.12 21.72 0.70
C PHE A 689 5.21 22.13 -0.30
N LEU A 690 5.26 23.41 -0.64
CA LEU A 690 6.19 23.93 -1.65
C LEU A 690 7.27 24.79 -0.97
N SER A 691 8.54 24.60 -1.35
CA SER A 691 9.65 25.42 -0.86
C SER A 691 10.60 25.88 -1.97
N GLY A 692 10.66 27.19 -2.22
CA GLY A 692 11.54 27.79 -3.26
C GLY A 692 13.02 27.86 -2.87
N ASN A 693 13.32 27.93 -1.57
CA ASN A 693 14.67 28.12 -1.03
C ASN A 693 15.30 29.48 -1.36
N GLU A 694 16.47 29.58 -2.02
CA GLU A 694 17.06 30.89 -2.36
C GLU A 694 16.87 31.11 -3.86
N GLY A 695 16.23 32.21 -4.27
CA GLY A 695 15.98 32.36 -5.69
C GLY A 695 15.00 33.45 -6.05
N ARG A 696 14.57 33.46 -7.30
CA ARG A 696 13.37 34.24 -7.65
C ARG A 696 12.39 33.27 -8.22
N ASP A 697 11.70 32.64 -7.30
CA ASP A 697 10.98 31.41 -7.55
C ASP A 697 9.52 31.70 -7.85
N ILE A 698 8.90 30.77 -8.55
CA ILE A 698 7.47 30.79 -8.85
C ILE A 698 6.88 29.54 -8.23
N LEU A 699 6.02 29.71 -7.23
CA LEU A 699 5.33 28.63 -6.54
C LEU A 699 3.84 28.71 -6.86
N CYS A 700 3.24 27.57 -7.20
CA CYS A 700 1.80 27.45 -7.44
C CYS A 700 1.19 26.26 -6.68
N GLY A 701 0.29 26.48 -5.73
CA GLY A 701 -0.37 25.39 -4.98
C GLY A 701 -1.38 24.62 -5.83
N ASP A 702 -2.17 25.35 -6.62
CA ASP A 702 -3.25 24.88 -7.48
C ASP A 702 -4.53 24.45 -6.72
N LEU A 703 -4.82 23.16 -6.52
CA LEU A 703 -6.07 22.69 -5.90
C LEU A 703 -5.80 22.04 -4.54
N GLY A 704 -6.47 22.55 -3.50
CA GLY A 704 -6.47 22.01 -2.15
C GLY A 704 -5.83 23.01 -1.19
N ASN A 705 -5.50 22.58 0.02
CA ASN A 705 -5.04 23.49 1.07
C ASN A 705 -3.53 23.44 1.17
N ASP A 706 -2.86 24.40 0.53
CA ASP A 706 -1.43 24.32 0.28
C ASP A 706 -0.62 25.19 1.26
N THR A 707 0.65 24.83 1.45
CA THR A 707 1.62 25.61 2.22
C THR A 707 2.79 25.99 1.32
N LEU A 708 2.92 27.28 1.01
CA LEU A 708 3.93 27.81 0.10
C LEU A 708 4.96 28.64 0.85
N PHE A 709 6.24 28.26 0.73
CA PHE A 709 7.38 28.96 1.29
C PHE A 709 8.30 29.50 0.17
N GLY A 710 8.30 30.82 -0.04
CA GLY A 710 9.15 31.46 -1.05
C GLY A 710 10.63 31.33 -0.72
N GLY A 711 10.99 31.72 0.50
CA GLY A 711 12.35 31.60 1.02
C GLY A 711 13.10 32.92 0.90
N LYS A 712 14.28 32.93 0.28
CA LYS A 712 15.06 34.15 0.09
C LYS A 712 14.88 34.68 -1.32
N ASP A 713 15.10 35.99 -1.41
CA ASP A 713 15.15 36.81 -2.60
C ASP A 713 13.80 37.38 -3.04
N ASN A 714 13.20 37.05 -4.19
CA ASN A 714 12.04 37.83 -4.66
C ASN A 714 11.08 36.92 -5.40
N ASP A 715 10.08 36.42 -4.69
CA ASP A 715 9.31 35.26 -5.13
C ASP A 715 7.89 35.62 -5.55
N THR A 716 7.26 34.72 -6.28
CA THR A 716 5.84 34.79 -6.64
C THR A 716 5.15 33.53 -6.17
N LEU A 717 4.24 33.67 -5.21
CA LEU A 717 3.47 32.58 -4.64
C LEU A 717 2.00 32.75 -5.04
N VAL A 718 1.42 31.69 -5.59
CA VAL A 718 0.00 31.60 -5.96
C VAL A 718 -0.58 30.40 -5.23
N GLY A 719 -1.48 30.60 -4.26
CA GLY A 719 -2.14 29.53 -3.51
C GLY A 719 -3.01 28.69 -4.45
N GLY A 720 -4.12 29.24 -4.91
CA GLY A 720 -4.96 28.58 -5.90
C GLY A 720 -6.39 28.47 -5.42
N ALA A 721 -6.90 27.25 -5.23
CA ALA A 721 -8.24 27.02 -4.70
C ALA A 721 -8.17 26.10 -3.49
N GLY A 722 -8.63 26.58 -2.34
CA GLY A 722 -8.55 25.93 -1.05
C GLY A 722 -8.10 26.96 0.00
N ASP A 723 -7.93 26.51 1.24
CA ASP A 723 -7.50 27.41 2.32
C ASP A 723 -5.97 27.35 2.43
N ASP A 724 -5.27 28.32 1.82
CA ASP A 724 -3.82 28.25 1.62
C ASP A 724 -3.01 29.04 2.67
N GLN A 725 -1.77 28.61 2.92
CA GLN A 725 -0.80 29.34 3.74
C GLN A 725 0.37 29.82 2.89
N LEU A 726 0.53 31.14 2.77
CA LEU A 726 1.58 31.77 1.98
C LEU A 726 2.60 32.49 2.86
N ILE A 727 3.87 32.08 2.73
CA ILE A 727 5.02 32.59 3.47
C ILE A 727 6.09 33.06 2.46
N GLY A 728 6.14 34.36 2.16
CA GLY A 728 7.18 34.91 1.27
C GLY A 728 8.59 34.84 1.87
N ASP A 729 8.70 35.06 3.17
CA ASP A 729 9.95 35.11 3.96
C ASP A 729 10.92 36.26 3.61
N LEU A 730 12.18 36.00 3.24
CA LEU A 730 13.20 37.05 3.01
C LEU A 730 13.06 37.60 1.59
N GLY A 731 12.32 38.69 1.39
CA GLY A 731 12.22 39.18 0.04
C GLY A 731 11.32 40.36 -0.20
N ILE A 732 11.13 40.70 -1.46
CA ILE A 732 9.98 41.51 -1.85
C ILE A 732 9.13 40.59 -2.72
N ASP A 733 8.17 39.97 -2.07
CA ASP A 733 7.42 38.87 -2.65
C ASP A 733 6.07 39.33 -3.16
N THR A 734 5.53 38.57 -4.12
CA THR A 734 4.17 38.74 -4.62
C THR A 734 3.36 37.52 -4.21
N LEU A 735 2.33 37.74 -3.40
CA LEU A 735 1.48 36.69 -2.84
C LEU A 735 0.05 36.85 -3.41
N ASP A 736 -0.50 35.78 -3.95
CA ASP A 736 -1.85 35.69 -4.50
C ASP A 736 -2.51 34.47 -3.85
N GLY A 737 -3.51 34.67 -2.98
CA GLY A 737 -4.14 33.58 -2.22
C GLY A 737 -5.05 32.73 -3.12
N GLY A 738 -5.92 33.39 -3.88
CA GLY A 738 -6.84 32.75 -4.80
C GLY A 738 -8.27 32.59 -4.24
N GLU A 739 -8.84 31.39 -4.38
CA GLU A 739 -10.18 31.06 -3.87
C GLU A 739 -10.08 30.29 -2.55
N GLY A 740 -10.56 30.86 -1.45
CA GLY A 740 -10.66 30.17 -0.17
C GLY A 740 -10.28 31.09 0.98
N ALA A 741 -10.15 30.55 2.19
CA ALA A 741 -9.79 31.32 3.38
C ALA A 741 -8.28 31.28 3.61
N ASP A 742 -7.57 32.21 2.99
CA ASP A 742 -6.11 32.17 2.93
C ASP A 742 -5.43 32.84 4.12
N GLN A 743 -4.24 32.36 4.45
CA GLN A 743 -3.37 32.89 5.48
C GLN A 743 -2.07 33.42 4.88
N PHE A 744 -1.87 34.73 4.99
CA PHE A 744 -0.60 35.38 4.64
C PHE A 744 0.25 35.60 5.89
N VAL A 745 1.39 34.92 5.98
CA VAL A 745 2.26 34.98 7.16
C VAL A 745 3.25 36.14 7.04
N LEU A 746 3.26 37.04 8.03
CA LEU A 746 4.06 38.26 8.02
C LEU A 746 5.14 38.24 9.11
N PHE A 747 6.38 38.48 8.70
CA PHE A 747 7.53 38.68 9.59
C PHE A 747 8.02 40.14 9.57
N ALA A 748 8.62 40.58 10.67
CA ALA A 748 9.41 41.80 10.67
C ALA A 748 10.78 41.54 10.02
N ASP A 749 11.35 42.55 9.36
CA ASP A 749 12.62 42.47 8.63
C ASP A 749 12.64 41.36 7.55
N ALA A 750 11.47 40.96 7.03
CA ALA A 750 11.31 40.06 5.91
C ALA A 750 11.53 40.78 4.58
N GLY A 751 10.95 41.97 4.48
CA GLY A 751 10.96 42.82 3.33
C GLY A 751 9.56 43.37 3.12
N ALA A 752 9.21 43.79 1.91
CA ALA A 752 8.03 44.63 1.69
C ALA A 752 7.08 44.01 0.66
N ASP A 753 6.31 43.03 1.12
CA ASP A 753 5.56 42.15 0.23
C ASP A 753 4.34 42.85 -0.38
N LEU A 754 3.85 42.26 -1.47
CA LEU A 754 2.61 42.63 -2.15
C LEU A 754 1.64 41.46 -2.07
N ILE A 755 0.53 41.63 -1.34
CA ILE A 755 -0.61 40.72 -1.42
C ILE A 755 -1.57 41.26 -2.49
N ALA A 756 -1.80 40.46 -3.53
CA ALA A 756 -2.47 40.88 -4.76
C ALA A 756 -4.00 40.90 -4.67
N ASP A 757 -4.59 40.06 -3.82
CA ASP A 757 -6.00 39.68 -3.91
C ASP A 757 -6.76 39.55 -2.57
N PHE A 758 -6.15 39.95 -1.44
CA PHE A 758 -6.72 39.86 -0.09
C PHE A 758 -8.24 40.16 0.00
N THR A 759 -8.99 39.17 0.48
CA THR A 759 -10.45 39.16 0.65
C THR A 759 -10.86 39.32 2.12
N ASP A 760 -11.40 40.51 2.43
CA ASP A 760 -11.90 40.87 3.76
C ASP A 760 -12.98 39.92 4.30
N GLY A 761 -12.77 39.40 5.51
CA GLY A 761 -13.68 38.48 6.19
C GLY A 761 -13.62 37.02 5.73
N GLU A 762 -12.67 36.71 4.84
CA GLU A 762 -12.33 35.35 4.39
C GLU A 762 -10.86 35.07 4.76
N ASP A 763 -9.95 35.92 4.29
CA ASP A 763 -8.51 35.79 4.50
C ASP A 763 -8.05 36.38 5.83
N VAL A 764 -6.87 35.94 6.28
CA VAL A 764 -6.22 36.41 7.50
C VAL A 764 -4.74 36.77 7.28
N LEU A 765 -4.30 37.81 7.97
CA LEU A 765 -2.89 38.19 8.08
C LEU A 765 -2.33 37.59 9.38
N ALA A 766 -1.55 36.52 9.26
CA ALA A 766 -0.93 35.86 10.40
C ALA A 766 0.37 36.57 10.80
N LEU A 767 0.41 37.09 12.03
CA LEU A 767 1.56 37.83 12.55
C LEU A 767 2.54 36.86 13.24
N ALA A 768 3.73 36.72 12.66
CA ALA A 768 4.80 35.86 13.16
C ALA A 768 5.93 36.65 13.84
N GLY A 769 6.93 35.96 14.40
CA GLY A 769 8.12 36.59 15.00
C GLY A 769 7.83 37.48 16.22
N GLY A 770 6.72 37.25 16.92
CA GLY A 770 6.30 38.03 18.09
C GLY A 770 5.63 39.37 17.76
N LEU A 771 5.26 39.59 16.49
CA LEU A 771 4.42 40.72 16.09
C LEU A 771 3.00 40.58 16.69
N SER A 772 2.41 41.71 17.04
CA SER A 772 1.00 41.79 17.43
C SER A 772 0.31 42.93 16.69
N PHE A 773 -1.02 42.88 16.59
CA PHE A 773 -1.80 43.95 15.96
C PHE A 773 -1.51 45.34 16.57
N ALA A 774 -1.15 45.39 17.86
CA ALA A 774 -0.83 46.63 18.55
C ALA A 774 0.47 47.30 18.07
N ASP A 775 1.35 46.55 17.38
CA ASP A 775 2.61 47.04 16.82
C ASP A 775 2.44 47.66 15.43
N LEU A 776 1.27 47.45 14.81
CA LEU A 776 1.02 47.81 13.42
C LEU A 776 0.47 49.24 13.25
N THR A 777 0.85 49.85 12.14
CA THR A 777 0.27 51.09 11.63
C THR A 777 -0.20 50.88 10.20
N LEU A 778 -1.50 51.12 9.97
CA LEU A 778 -2.15 50.92 8.68
C LEU A 778 -2.49 52.28 8.05
N GLU A 779 -2.12 52.46 6.78
CA GLU A 779 -2.37 53.69 6.02
C GLU A 779 -2.91 53.38 4.62
N GLN A 780 -3.97 54.08 4.19
CA GLN A 780 -4.43 54.00 2.80
C GLN A 780 -3.50 54.81 1.89
N SER A 781 -3.01 54.17 0.83
CA SER A 781 -2.20 54.82 -0.22
C SER A 781 -2.80 54.57 -1.61
N GLY A 782 -3.69 55.45 -2.04
CA GLY A 782 -4.37 55.28 -3.33
C GLY A 782 -5.39 54.15 -3.28
N ALA A 783 -5.17 53.10 -4.09
CA ALA A 783 -6.01 51.90 -4.11
C ALA A 783 -5.49 50.78 -3.19
N THR A 784 -4.36 50.98 -2.51
CA THR A 784 -3.73 49.97 -1.65
C THR A 784 -3.81 50.36 -0.18
N VAL A 785 -3.73 49.36 0.70
CA VAL A 785 -3.45 49.53 2.13
C VAL A 785 -2.00 49.19 2.39
N VAL A 786 -1.32 50.04 3.15
CA VAL A 786 0.09 49.85 3.53
C VAL A 786 0.14 49.57 5.03
N ILE A 787 0.78 48.46 5.41
CA ILE A 787 0.94 48.02 6.80
C ILE A 787 2.41 48.13 7.22
N ARG A 788 2.66 48.69 8.39
CA ARG A 788 4.01 49.02 8.89
C ARG A 788 4.17 48.64 10.36
N VAL A 789 5.35 48.13 10.72
CA VAL A 789 5.84 48.10 12.11
C VAL A 789 6.86 49.22 12.32
N GLY A 790 6.56 50.16 13.22
CA GLY A 790 7.41 51.34 13.43
C GLY A 790 7.59 52.20 12.16
N SER A 791 8.76 52.13 11.52
CA SER A 791 9.07 52.84 10.26
C SER A 791 9.21 51.92 9.04
N GLU A 792 9.22 50.62 9.28
CA GLU A 792 9.39 49.60 8.26
C GLU A 792 8.10 49.43 7.45
N LEU A 793 8.20 49.00 6.20
CA LEU A 793 7.06 48.56 5.41
C LEU A 793 7.03 47.03 5.50
N LEU A 794 5.95 46.47 6.04
CA LEU A 794 5.77 45.02 6.10
C LEU A 794 5.11 44.50 4.83
N VAL A 795 3.91 45.00 4.54
CA VAL A 795 3.13 44.49 3.41
C VAL A 795 2.25 45.59 2.80
N THR A 796 1.99 45.45 1.52
CA THR A 796 1.01 46.24 0.76
C THR A 796 -0.12 45.32 0.30
N LEU A 797 -1.36 45.63 0.66
CA LEU A 797 -2.55 44.95 0.14
C LEU A 797 -3.06 45.73 -1.08
N ASP A 798 -3.10 45.12 -2.27
CA ASP A 798 -3.66 45.76 -3.46
C ASP A 798 -5.20 45.66 -3.48
N GLY A 799 -5.86 46.66 -4.07
CA GLY A 799 -7.33 46.66 -4.22
C GLY A 799 -8.17 46.80 -2.93
N VAL A 800 -7.56 46.74 -1.74
CA VAL A 800 -8.27 46.79 -0.46
C VAL A 800 -8.52 48.22 0.04
N ALA A 801 -9.69 48.44 0.66
CA ALA A 801 -10.00 49.67 1.39
C ALA A 801 -9.65 49.54 2.88
N LEU A 802 -8.96 50.52 3.46
CA LEU A 802 -8.59 50.55 4.88
C LEU A 802 -9.78 50.43 5.84
N SER A 803 -10.99 50.78 5.39
CA SER A 803 -12.21 50.62 6.20
C SER A 803 -12.73 49.19 6.29
N ALA A 804 -12.23 48.29 5.46
CA ALA A 804 -12.54 46.86 5.47
C ALA A 804 -11.72 46.17 6.57
N ILE A 805 -10.41 46.43 6.60
CA ILE A 805 -9.47 45.84 7.56
C ILE A 805 -9.72 46.26 9.02
N THR A 806 -9.82 45.27 9.90
CA THR A 806 -10.00 45.34 11.34
C THR A 806 -9.00 44.46 12.09
N GLU A 807 -9.06 44.44 13.43
CA GLU A 807 -8.25 43.53 14.25
C GLU A 807 -8.61 42.05 14.06
N ALA A 808 -9.82 41.74 13.56
CA ALA A 808 -10.27 40.36 13.35
C ALA A 808 -9.59 39.68 12.15
N ASP A 809 -9.06 40.48 11.22
CA ASP A 809 -8.34 40.01 10.04
C ASP A 809 -6.87 39.69 10.34
N PHE A 810 -6.47 39.77 11.62
CA PHE A 810 -5.15 39.44 12.11
C PHE A 810 -5.23 38.30 13.11
N THR A 811 -4.37 37.32 12.94
CA THR A 811 -4.19 36.21 13.87
C THR A 811 -2.75 36.21 14.38
N ALA A 812 -2.52 35.57 15.52
CA ALA A 812 -1.17 35.09 15.81
C ALA A 812 -0.91 33.92 14.86
N ALA A 813 0.25 33.92 14.18
CA ALA A 813 0.65 32.77 13.40
C ALA A 813 0.82 31.58 14.36
N ILE A 814 -0.05 30.58 14.26
CA ILE A 814 0.21 29.23 14.79
C ILE A 814 0.56 28.46 13.53
N VAL A 815 1.86 28.37 13.24
CA VAL A 815 2.36 27.51 12.17
C VAL A 815 2.83 26.23 12.81
#